data_AF-A0A1F9PCT3-F1
#
_entry.id   AF-A0A1F9PCT3-F1
#
_cell.length_a   1.000
_cell.length_b   1.000
_cell.length_c   1.000
_cell.angle_alpha   90.00
_cell.angle_beta   90.00
_cell.angle_gamma   90.00
#
_symmetry.space_group_name_H-M   'P 1'
#
loop_
_entity.id
_entity.type
_entity.pdbx_description
1 polymer ?
#
loop_
_entity_poly.entity_id
_entity_poly.type
_entity_poly.pdbx_seq_one_letter_code
_entity_poly.pdbx_strand_id
1 'polypeptide(L)'
;MANFQLKEIKSLSYEKAEIKKGYTDQSLRINLDSNDIIINPIEEKIKHKFIGGKGYDLWFLWNSVSGKTKWNDPENAVCISSGPLGGTPGYPGGGKSIVTSISPLTGAPIDSNVGGYFGPYKKFSGFDVLQIDGKATSDSVILIDGIENKIKIFEAKNLPKDSYELSDQLTRYFDPEKPVNVSVVTAGPGAEHTFFGCLNFSWWDAGRKRVRYKQAGRGGIGTVFANKRVMAVVARFGAVSMKSNNPADFEALKLVTKNHAKEIHDLDPKQNRMAIVGTTHLVPIMNDHDCLPVHNFKFGSHPESKVIGEETYEHIFDKGFDGCWKGCTVACAHGVKDFSPFTGPYRGKKVFVDGPEYETIAGCGSNLGIFDAHTILEINFYCDAYGIDTISVGTSLGFVMECFENGLITKDHTGGMELSFGNRFNALEIIHQMARGEGFGSIVGKGIRNMKKIFSKDFGADMAFMQDIGMESKGLEFSEYITKESLAQQGGYGLALKGPQHDEAWLIFLDMVHNFMPTFENKAEALHWFPMFRTWFGLCGLCKLPWNDIVPEDNKKTSEPAKVIKHVGWYADFFSSVTGRKTAPEDIITMSEAVYNFQRIFNLKMGFGTREHDTLPYRAVGPVTEEEYDSRKERYDEQLKNKYGFDISSMDTKNKLSALREKREDQYEKLKDAVYERRGWTKKGIPTVNTVKRLGIDFPEIMEILKKNGVE
;
A
#
# COMPACT_ATOMS: atom_id res chain seq x y z
N MET A 1 -12.98 16.42 -29.85
CA MET A 1 -14.03 16.73 -28.85
C MET A 1 -14.31 15.45 -28.11
N ALA A 2 -14.47 15.52 -26.79
CA ALA A 2 -14.80 14.34 -25.99
C ALA A 2 -16.17 13.78 -26.41
N ASN A 3 -16.24 12.47 -26.67
CA ASN A 3 -17.48 11.78 -27.08
C ASN A 3 -18.35 11.30 -25.88
N PHE A 4 -18.06 11.77 -24.66
CA PHE A 4 -18.79 11.42 -23.45
C PHE A 4 -19.78 12.50 -23.03
N GLN A 5 -20.73 12.14 -22.17
CA GLN A 5 -21.72 13.06 -21.60
C GLN A 5 -21.68 12.99 -20.07
N LEU A 6 -21.67 14.15 -19.43
CA LEU A 6 -21.86 14.30 -17.98
C LEU A 6 -23.14 15.10 -17.73
N LYS A 7 -24.15 14.45 -17.17
CA LYS A 7 -25.42 15.08 -16.79
C LYS A 7 -25.40 15.35 -15.29
N GLU A 8 -25.41 16.62 -14.90
CA GLU A 8 -25.49 17.02 -13.50
C GLU A 8 -26.83 16.54 -12.90
N ILE A 9 -26.77 15.82 -11.78
CA ILE A 9 -27.96 15.33 -11.06
C ILE A 9 -28.09 15.91 -9.66
N LYS A 10 -26.98 16.41 -9.08
CA LYS A 10 -26.97 17.10 -7.80
C LYS A 10 -25.86 18.15 -7.81
N SER A 11 -26.14 19.30 -7.22
CA SER A 11 -25.13 20.29 -6.87
C SER A 11 -25.39 20.89 -5.49
N LEU A 12 -24.30 21.19 -4.77
CA LEU A 12 -24.29 21.96 -3.53
C LEU A 12 -23.27 23.08 -3.66
N SER A 13 -23.70 24.33 -3.52
CA SER A 13 -22.79 25.45 -3.22
C SER A 13 -22.51 25.49 -1.73
N TYR A 14 -21.27 25.76 -1.34
CA TYR A 14 -20.86 25.76 0.06
C TYR A 14 -19.94 26.94 0.39
N GLU A 15 -19.90 27.30 1.67
CA GLU A 15 -18.90 28.22 2.18
C GLU A 15 -17.61 27.45 2.49
N LYS A 16 -16.53 27.81 1.83
CA LYS A 16 -15.23 27.14 2.02
C LYS A 16 -14.66 27.46 3.39
N ALA A 17 -14.45 26.42 4.20
CA ALA A 17 -13.82 26.56 5.50
C ALA A 17 -12.41 27.15 5.39
N GLU A 18 -12.12 28.12 6.26
CA GLU A 18 -10.76 28.64 6.42
C GLU A 18 -9.89 27.57 7.08
N ILE A 19 -8.74 27.26 6.45
CA ILE A 19 -7.78 26.36 7.07
C ILE A 19 -7.10 27.07 8.23
N LYS A 20 -7.09 26.44 9.40
CA LYS A 20 -6.42 26.92 10.62
C LYS A 20 -5.42 25.89 11.08
N LYS A 21 -4.14 26.25 11.06
CA LYS A 21 -3.05 25.42 11.59
C LYS A 21 -3.04 24.00 11.00
N GLY A 22 -3.26 23.90 9.69
CA GLY A 22 -3.30 22.65 8.94
C GLY A 22 -4.66 21.96 8.86
N TYR A 23 -5.73 22.45 9.51
CA TYR A 23 -7.05 21.81 9.53
C TYR A 23 -8.14 22.65 8.91
N THR A 24 -9.09 22.00 8.24
CA THR A 24 -10.37 22.60 7.82
C THR A 24 -11.46 22.39 8.88
N ASP A 25 -11.32 21.36 9.72
CA ASP A 25 -12.28 20.89 10.71
C ASP A 25 -13.66 20.54 10.10
N GLN A 26 -13.68 20.18 8.81
CA GLN A 26 -14.89 19.79 8.08
C GLN A 26 -14.73 18.42 7.43
N SER A 27 -15.83 17.66 7.45
CA SER A 27 -16.01 16.41 6.73
C SER A 27 -17.01 16.61 5.60
N LEU A 28 -16.79 15.93 4.48
CA LEU A 28 -17.71 15.85 3.36
C LEU A 28 -18.20 14.41 3.21
N ARG A 29 -19.51 14.19 3.37
CA ARG A 29 -20.16 12.90 3.09
C ARG A 29 -21.00 13.01 1.82
N ILE A 30 -20.83 12.05 0.93
CA ILE A 30 -21.64 11.88 -0.28
C ILE A 30 -22.31 10.51 -0.19
N ASN A 31 -23.64 10.50 -0.11
CA ASN A 31 -24.43 9.27 -0.15
C ASN A 31 -24.98 9.06 -1.56
N LEU A 32 -24.61 7.96 -2.19
CA LEU A 32 -24.96 7.68 -3.58
C LEU A 32 -26.37 7.08 -3.75
N ASP A 33 -27.00 6.60 -2.67
CA ASP A 33 -28.38 6.11 -2.73
C ASP A 33 -29.37 7.28 -2.84
N SER A 34 -29.15 8.33 -2.05
CA SER A 34 -30.00 9.54 -2.04
C SER A 34 -29.43 10.70 -2.87
N ASN A 35 -28.17 10.61 -3.31
CA ASN A 35 -27.38 11.72 -3.85
C ASN A 35 -27.25 12.91 -2.89
N ASP A 36 -27.30 12.67 -1.57
CA ASP A 36 -27.10 13.73 -0.58
C ASP A 36 -25.63 14.10 -0.45
N ILE A 37 -25.39 15.41 -0.30
CA ILE A 37 -24.08 16.01 -0.08
C ILE A 37 -24.18 16.71 1.27
N ILE A 38 -23.45 16.20 2.27
CA ILE A 38 -23.55 16.65 3.65
C ILE A 38 -22.16 17.09 4.12
N ILE A 39 -22.09 18.30 4.67
CA ILE A 39 -20.89 18.86 5.26
C ILE A 39 -21.11 18.94 6.77
N ASN A 40 -20.23 18.31 7.55
CA ASN A 40 -20.33 18.31 9.01
C ASN A 40 -19.02 18.74 9.66
N PRO A 41 -19.07 19.49 10.78
CA PRO A 41 -17.89 19.79 11.57
C PRO A 41 -17.29 18.51 12.16
N ILE A 42 -15.97 18.46 12.26
CA ILE A 42 -15.25 17.40 12.96
C ILE A 42 -15.12 17.81 14.43
N GLU A 43 -15.57 16.94 15.34
CA GLU A 43 -15.44 17.21 16.78
C GLU A 43 -13.97 17.30 17.22
N GLU A 44 -13.66 18.27 18.09
CA GLU A 44 -12.29 18.50 18.59
C GLU A 44 -11.68 17.25 19.26
N LYS A 45 -12.51 16.45 19.94
CA LYS A 45 -12.07 15.18 20.56
C LYS A 45 -11.53 14.19 19.52
N ILE A 46 -12.15 14.14 18.33
CA ILE A 46 -11.75 13.25 17.23
C ILE A 46 -10.48 13.77 16.60
N LYS A 47 -10.39 15.09 16.37
CA LYS A 47 -9.18 15.76 15.91
C LYS A 47 -7.97 15.46 16.80
N HIS A 48 -8.10 15.63 18.11
CA HIS A 48 -7.00 15.36 19.03
C HIS A 48 -6.60 13.90 19.12
N LYS A 49 -7.57 12.98 19.03
CA LYS A 49 -7.32 11.54 19.19
C LYS A 49 -6.79 10.87 17.92
N PHE A 50 -7.40 11.20 16.78
CA PHE A 50 -7.12 10.55 15.51
C PHE A 50 -6.19 11.35 14.59
N ILE A 51 -5.89 12.61 14.96
CA ILE A 51 -4.96 13.53 14.30
C ILE A 51 -5.40 13.96 12.90
N GLY A 52 -5.72 13.04 12.00
CA GLY A 52 -6.06 13.30 10.61
C GLY A 52 -5.80 12.09 9.74
N GLY A 53 -5.87 12.27 8.41
CA GLY A 53 -5.42 11.26 7.45
C GLY A 53 -6.08 9.91 7.70
N LYS A 54 -5.26 8.87 7.81
CA LYS A 54 -5.69 7.49 8.16
C LYS A 54 -6.60 7.43 9.39
N GLY A 55 -6.33 8.24 10.42
CA GLY A 55 -7.13 8.23 11.64
C GLY A 55 -8.55 8.73 11.43
N TYR A 56 -8.72 9.79 10.64
CA TYR A 56 -10.05 10.25 10.24
C TYR A 56 -10.73 9.22 9.35
N ASP A 57 -10.04 8.71 8.34
CA ASP A 57 -10.62 7.74 7.42
C ASP A 57 -11.13 6.48 8.16
N LEU A 58 -10.36 5.98 9.13
CA LEU A 58 -10.76 4.86 9.99
C LEU A 58 -11.94 5.20 10.92
N TRP A 59 -11.95 6.39 11.53
CA TRP A 59 -13.05 6.82 12.39
C TRP A 59 -14.37 6.94 11.63
N PHE A 60 -14.35 7.58 10.46
CA PHE A 60 -15.56 7.74 9.64
C PHE A 60 -16.03 6.39 9.08
N LEU A 61 -15.10 5.52 8.66
CA LEU A 61 -15.45 4.16 8.25
C LEU A 61 -16.05 3.34 9.40
N TRP A 62 -15.48 3.41 10.61
CA TRP A 62 -15.98 2.72 11.80
C TRP A 62 -17.45 3.03 12.08
N ASN A 63 -17.82 4.31 11.95
CA ASN A 63 -19.18 4.79 12.18
C ASN A 63 -20.13 4.47 11.02
N SER A 64 -19.60 4.19 9.83
CA SER A 64 -20.37 3.79 8.66
C SER A 64 -20.78 2.32 8.69
N VAL A 65 -19.99 1.46 9.34
CA VAL A 65 -20.13 -0.01 9.22
C VAL A 65 -20.48 -0.70 10.54
N SER A 66 -21.14 -1.85 10.41
CA SER A 66 -21.39 -2.79 11.51
C SER A 66 -20.42 -3.98 11.43
N GLY A 67 -20.34 -4.79 12.50
CA GLY A 67 -19.56 -6.04 12.48
C GLY A 67 -20.07 -7.11 11.52
N LYS A 68 -21.16 -6.86 10.78
CA LYS A 68 -21.74 -7.75 9.76
C LYS A 68 -21.58 -7.21 8.34
N THR A 69 -21.15 -5.96 8.19
CA THR A 69 -20.99 -5.28 6.91
C THR A 69 -19.97 -6.01 6.05
N LYS A 70 -20.34 -6.29 4.79
CA LYS A 70 -19.45 -6.89 3.79
C LYS A 70 -18.86 -5.80 2.91
N TRP A 71 -17.78 -6.15 2.19
CA TRP A 71 -17.07 -5.23 1.30
C TRP A 71 -17.97 -4.60 0.22
N ASN A 72 -19.01 -5.32 -0.21
CA ASN A 72 -19.93 -4.89 -1.27
C ASN A 72 -21.25 -4.34 -0.73
N ASP A 73 -21.41 -4.11 0.57
CA ASP A 73 -22.64 -3.53 1.09
C ASP A 73 -22.64 -2.00 0.89
N PRO A 74 -23.81 -1.35 0.73
CA PRO A 74 -23.90 0.10 0.54
C PRO A 74 -23.21 0.90 1.65
N GLU A 75 -23.26 0.43 2.91
CA GLU A 75 -22.67 1.12 4.05
C GLU A 75 -21.12 1.05 4.12
N ASN A 76 -20.47 0.15 3.36
CA ASN A 76 -19.02 0.11 3.29
C ASN A 76 -18.51 1.35 2.56
N ALA A 77 -18.06 2.36 3.30
CA ALA A 77 -17.63 3.62 2.73
C ALA A 77 -16.23 3.53 2.09
N VAL A 78 -15.97 4.41 1.13
CA VAL A 78 -14.62 4.80 0.71
C VAL A 78 -14.31 6.15 1.36
N CYS A 79 -13.33 6.18 2.28
CA CYS A 79 -12.92 7.40 2.96
C CYS A 79 -11.58 7.89 2.41
N ILE A 80 -11.42 9.20 2.15
CA ILE A 80 -10.18 9.81 1.64
C ILE A 80 -9.77 11.04 2.46
N SER A 81 -8.55 11.04 2.99
CA SER A 81 -7.96 12.16 3.74
C SER A 81 -6.49 12.44 3.37
N SER A 82 -5.96 13.61 3.73
CA SER A 82 -4.54 13.96 3.55
C SER A 82 -3.88 14.48 4.84
N GLY A 83 -4.55 14.49 5.99
CA GLY A 83 -3.98 14.94 7.26
C GLY A 83 -3.54 16.44 7.33
N PRO A 84 -3.09 16.88 8.52
CA PRO A 84 -2.76 18.28 8.78
C PRO A 84 -1.56 18.83 8.01
N LEU A 85 -0.57 17.97 7.70
CA LEU A 85 0.67 18.40 7.04
C LEU A 85 0.59 18.25 5.51
N GLY A 86 -0.36 17.44 5.03
CA GLY A 86 -0.63 17.22 3.62
C GLY A 86 -0.87 18.52 2.85
N GLY A 87 -0.35 18.55 1.63
CA GLY A 87 -0.41 19.68 0.72
C GLY A 87 0.63 20.77 0.96
N THR A 88 1.58 20.61 1.90
CA THR A 88 2.66 21.60 2.10
C THR A 88 3.66 21.52 0.95
N PRO A 89 3.76 22.53 0.05
CA PRO A 89 4.72 22.49 -1.05
C PRO A 89 6.16 22.51 -0.56
N GLY A 90 7.11 21.95 -1.30
CA GLY A 90 8.55 22.04 -0.95
C GLY A 90 9.00 21.18 0.24
N TYR A 91 8.12 20.72 1.13
CA TYR A 91 8.47 19.67 2.09
C TYR A 91 8.51 18.31 1.37
N PRO A 92 9.60 17.54 1.47
CA PRO A 92 9.73 16.26 0.80
C PRO A 92 8.63 15.30 1.27
N GLY A 93 7.85 14.78 0.33
CA GLY A 93 6.78 13.83 0.63
C GLY A 93 5.48 14.43 1.18
N GLY A 94 5.27 15.74 1.10
CA GLY A 94 4.11 16.42 1.67
C GLY A 94 2.77 16.29 0.92
N GLY A 95 2.64 15.43 -0.09
CA GLY A 95 1.43 15.35 -0.93
C GLY A 95 0.78 13.98 -0.97
N LYS A 96 0.67 13.29 0.18
CA LYS A 96 -0.01 12.00 0.23
C LYS A 96 -1.50 12.15 0.53
N SER A 97 -2.29 11.30 -0.12
CA SER A 97 -3.66 10.96 0.24
C SER A 97 -3.67 9.58 0.88
N ILE A 98 -4.57 9.38 1.83
CA ILE A 98 -4.88 8.08 2.43
C ILE A 98 -6.30 7.71 2.01
N VAL A 99 -6.52 6.43 1.78
CA VAL A 99 -7.83 5.89 1.45
C VAL A 99 -8.12 4.67 2.30
N THR A 100 -9.32 4.55 2.87
CA THR A 100 -9.76 3.37 3.62
C THR A 100 -11.11 2.83 3.15
N SER A 101 -11.31 1.53 3.36
CA SER A 101 -12.58 0.82 3.17
C SER A 101 -12.52 -0.55 3.86
N ILE A 102 -13.60 -1.33 3.84
CA ILE A 102 -13.56 -2.78 4.10
C ILE A 102 -13.09 -3.51 2.83
N SER A 103 -12.01 -4.28 2.95
CA SER A 103 -11.37 -4.95 1.83
C SER A 103 -12.20 -6.11 1.26
N PRO A 104 -12.32 -6.24 -0.06
CA PRO A 104 -12.81 -7.45 -0.72
C PRO A 104 -11.88 -8.66 -0.56
N LEU A 105 -10.56 -8.46 -0.41
CA LEU A 105 -9.58 -9.55 -0.21
C LEU A 105 -9.64 -10.11 1.21
N THR A 106 -9.63 -9.20 2.19
CA THR A 106 -9.40 -9.59 3.59
C THR A 106 -10.69 -9.65 4.40
N GLY A 107 -11.73 -8.90 4.01
CA GLY A 107 -12.92 -8.68 4.82
C GLY A 107 -12.71 -7.72 6.00
N ALA A 108 -11.50 -7.20 6.18
CA ALA A 108 -11.11 -6.31 7.26
C ALA A 108 -10.86 -4.88 6.75
N PRO A 109 -10.81 -3.86 7.64
CA PRO A 109 -10.39 -2.52 7.28
C PRO A 109 -9.01 -2.49 6.62
N ILE A 110 -8.95 -1.94 5.41
CA ILE A 110 -7.73 -1.69 4.63
C ILE A 110 -7.47 -0.20 4.54
N ASP A 111 -6.20 0.18 4.52
CA ASP A 111 -5.77 1.54 4.20
C ASP A 111 -4.65 1.51 3.14
N SER A 112 -4.69 2.48 2.23
CA SER A 112 -3.67 2.68 1.20
C SER A 112 -3.18 4.13 1.21
N ASN A 113 -1.88 4.33 1.01
CA ASN A 113 -1.24 5.64 0.94
C ASN A 113 -0.77 5.90 -0.49
N VAL A 114 -1.12 7.06 -1.06
CA VAL A 114 -0.89 7.37 -2.47
C VAL A 114 -0.45 8.82 -2.66
N GLY A 115 0.43 9.06 -3.64
CA GLY A 115 0.79 10.41 -4.07
C GLY A 115 -0.27 11.07 -4.95
N GLY A 116 0.11 12.08 -5.70
CA GLY A 116 -0.82 12.83 -6.55
C GLY A 116 -1.46 13.99 -5.80
N TYR A 117 -2.33 14.74 -6.49
CA TYR A 117 -2.75 16.06 -6.01
C TYR A 117 -4.13 16.05 -5.33
N PHE A 118 -4.86 14.94 -5.38
CA PHE A 118 -6.25 14.87 -4.96
C PHE A 118 -6.46 15.22 -3.49
N GLY A 119 -5.78 14.52 -2.56
CA GLY A 119 -5.91 14.77 -1.12
C GLY A 119 -5.64 16.23 -0.74
N PRO A 120 -4.49 16.81 -1.15
CA PRO A 120 -4.23 18.24 -1.00
C PRO A 120 -5.30 19.15 -1.60
N TYR A 121 -5.71 18.94 -2.84
CA TYR A 121 -6.71 19.80 -3.51
C TYR A 121 -8.08 19.71 -2.83
N LYS A 122 -8.50 18.51 -2.40
CA LYS A 122 -9.70 18.30 -1.61
C LYS A 122 -9.62 19.04 -0.27
N LYS A 123 -8.49 18.92 0.44
CA LYS A 123 -8.25 19.65 1.69
C LYS A 123 -8.34 21.16 1.49
N PHE A 124 -7.65 21.71 0.49
CA PHE A 124 -7.70 23.14 0.19
C PHE A 124 -9.06 23.60 -0.32
N SER A 125 -9.89 22.69 -0.83
CA SER A 125 -11.30 22.95 -1.13
C SER A 125 -12.17 23.04 0.14
N GLY A 126 -11.64 22.72 1.32
CA GLY A 126 -12.30 22.93 2.61
C GLY A 126 -12.69 21.66 3.38
N PHE A 127 -12.14 20.48 3.05
CA PHE A 127 -12.54 19.22 3.69
C PHE A 127 -11.35 18.33 4.10
N ASP A 128 -11.25 17.99 5.39
CA ASP A 128 -10.20 17.11 5.91
C ASP A 128 -10.48 15.64 5.58
N VAL A 129 -11.73 15.24 5.44
CA VAL A 129 -12.14 13.87 5.06
C VAL A 129 -13.28 13.91 4.03
N LEU A 130 -13.22 13.01 3.06
CA LEU A 130 -14.32 12.69 2.14
C LEU A 130 -14.78 11.27 2.47
N GLN A 131 -16.09 11.07 2.67
CA GLN A 131 -16.71 9.76 2.85
C GLN A 131 -17.71 9.54 1.70
N ILE A 132 -17.59 8.43 0.99
CA ILE A 132 -18.52 8.02 -0.06
C ILE A 132 -19.17 6.69 0.33
N ASP A 133 -20.48 6.72 0.58
CA ASP A 133 -21.29 5.53 0.89
C ASP A 133 -22.52 5.43 -0.05
N GLY A 134 -23.32 4.38 0.11
CA GLY A 134 -24.39 4.04 -0.82
C GLY A 134 -23.86 3.45 -2.14
N LYS A 135 -24.75 3.28 -3.12
CA LYS A 135 -24.43 2.87 -4.50
C LYS A 135 -25.21 3.68 -5.53
N ALA A 136 -24.50 4.21 -6.53
CA ALA A 136 -25.16 4.95 -7.60
C ALA A 136 -25.97 3.98 -8.50
N THR A 137 -27.08 4.48 -9.05
CA THR A 137 -27.93 3.72 -9.99
C THR A 137 -27.37 3.68 -11.41
N SER A 138 -26.41 4.56 -11.72
CA SER A 138 -25.67 4.63 -12.98
C SER A 138 -24.21 5.01 -12.70
N ASP A 139 -23.36 4.88 -13.72
CA ASP A 139 -21.96 5.31 -13.63
C ASP A 139 -21.90 6.81 -13.30
N SER A 140 -21.08 7.16 -12.32
CA SER A 140 -21.08 8.49 -11.71
C SER A 140 -19.71 9.15 -11.67
N VAL A 141 -19.69 10.47 -11.82
CA VAL A 141 -18.51 11.31 -11.59
C VAL A 141 -18.84 12.33 -10.51
N ILE A 142 -17.98 12.44 -9.50
CA ILE A 142 -18.11 13.42 -8.43
C ILE A 142 -17.08 14.52 -8.65
N LEU A 143 -17.49 15.79 -8.60
CA LEU A 143 -16.60 16.95 -8.64
C LEU A 143 -16.64 17.69 -7.31
N ILE A 144 -15.45 17.95 -6.75
CA ILE A 144 -15.20 18.88 -5.66
C ILE A 144 -14.47 20.08 -6.28
N ASP A 145 -15.19 21.16 -6.53
CA ASP A 145 -14.66 22.40 -7.13
C ASP A 145 -14.43 23.45 -6.04
N GLY A 146 -13.18 23.57 -5.59
CA GLY A 146 -12.75 24.58 -4.61
C GLY A 146 -12.44 25.95 -5.20
N ILE A 147 -12.57 26.12 -6.53
CA ILE A 147 -12.48 27.42 -7.22
C ILE A 147 -13.85 28.08 -7.22
N GLU A 148 -14.91 27.34 -7.59
CA GLU A 148 -16.29 27.82 -7.57
C GLU A 148 -17.03 27.56 -6.25
N ASN A 149 -16.40 26.84 -5.31
CA ASN A 149 -16.99 26.36 -4.06
C ASN A 149 -18.30 25.59 -4.31
N LYS A 150 -18.24 24.59 -5.20
CA LYS A 150 -19.35 23.70 -5.54
C LYS A 150 -18.94 22.24 -5.44
N ILE A 151 -19.87 21.41 -4.99
CA ILE A 151 -19.78 19.96 -5.10
C ILE A 151 -20.86 19.53 -6.09
N LYS A 152 -20.53 18.62 -7.01
CA LYS A 152 -21.46 18.14 -8.05
C LYS A 152 -21.37 16.64 -8.20
N ILE A 153 -22.50 16.01 -8.47
CA ILE A 153 -22.61 14.61 -8.87
C ILE A 153 -23.19 14.57 -10.28
N PHE A 154 -22.51 13.83 -11.16
CA PHE A 154 -22.91 13.65 -12.55
C PHE A 154 -23.24 12.19 -12.83
N GLU A 155 -24.29 11.94 -13.61
CA GLU A 155 -24.43 10.70 -14.37
C GLU A 155 -23.50 10.77 -15.57
N ALA A 156 -22.72 9.71 -15.79
CA ALA A 156 -21.77 9.62 -16.88
C ALA A 156 -22.22 8.60 -17.94
N LYS A 157 -22.01 8.95 -19.21
CA LYS A 157 -22.22 8.05 -20.35
C LYS A 157 -21.04 8.14 -21.32
N ASN A 158 -20.65 7.00 -21.87
CA ASN A 158 -19.59 6.86 -22.87
C ASN A 158 -18.22 7.41 -22.43
N LEU A 159 -17.93 7.44 -21.13
CA LEU A 159 -16.57 7.67 -20.64
C LEU A 159 -15.69 6.45 -20.96
N PRO A 160 -14.39 6.65 -21.22
CA PRO A 160 -13.43 5.56 -21.21
C PRO A 160 -13.51 4.78 -19.90
N LYS A 161 -13.34 3.46 -19.97
CA LYS A 161 -13.34 2.61 -18.78
C LYS A 161 -11.97 2.52 -18.12
N ASP A 162 -10.89 2.57 -18.89
CA ASP A 162 -9.54 2.48 -18.35
C ASP A 162 -9.07 3.81 -17.74
N SER A 163 -8.28 3.71 -16.69
CA SER A 163 -7.79 4.86 -15.92
C SER A 163 -6.89 5.79 -16.74
N TYR A 164 -6.19 5.25 -17.76
CA TYR A 164 -5.23 6.00 -18.57
C TYR A 164 -5.92 7.08 -19.40
N GLU A 165 -6.91 6.70 -20.22
CA GLU A 165 -7.69 7.65 -21.01
C GLU A 165 -8.66 8.47 -20.16
N LEU A 166 -9.31 7.84 -19.18
CA LEU A 166 -10.31 8.51 -18.33
C LEU A 166 -9.72 9.71 -17.57
N SER A 167 -8.54 9.54 -16.99
CA SER A 167 -7.90 10.61 -16.20
C SER A 167 -7.49 11.81 -17.05
N ASP A 168 -6.93 11.60 -18.26
CA ASP A 168 -6.57 12.71 -19.17
C ASP A 168 -7.82 13.46 -19.65
N GLN A 169 -8.85 12.73 -20.06
CA GLN A 169 -10.10 13.33 -20.55
C GLN A 169 -10.79 14.18 -19.48
N LEU A 170 -10.94 13.68 -18.25
CA LEU A 170 -11.56 14.43 -17.17
C LEU A 170 -10.71 15.62 -16.72
N THR A 171 -9.37 15.48 -16.68
CA THR A 171 -8.47 16.59 -16.32
C THR A 171 -8.65 17.76 -17.29
N ARG A 172 -8.67 17.50 -18.60
CA ARG A 172 -8.87 18.54 -19.62
C ARG A 172 -10.30 19.06 -19.67
N TYR A 173 -11.28 18.23 -19.36
CA TYR A 173 -12.69 18.65 -19.36
C TYR A 173 -13.00 19.65 -18.25
N PHE A 174 -12.54 19.39 -17.02
CA PHE A 174 -12.88 20.23 -15.87
C PHE A 174 -12.05 21.51 -15.76
N ASP A 175 -10.86 21.57 -16.38
CA ASP A 175 -10.08 22.81 -16.50
C ASP A 175 -9.21 22.80 -17.77
N PRO A 176 -9.78 23.11 -18.96
CA PRO A 176 -9.05 23.04 -20.22
C PRO A 176 -7.88 24.04 -20.31
N GLU A 177 -8.03 25.19 -19.65
CA GLU A 177 -7.02 26.26 -19.64
C GLU A 177 -5.90 25.98 -18.64
N LYS A 178 -6.22 25.36 -17.49
CA LYS A 178 -5.27 25.04 -16.43
C LYS A 178 -5.45 23.61 -15.91
N PRO A 179 -5.07 22.59 -16.69
CA PRO A 179 -5.16 21.18 -16.27
C PRO A 179 -4.46 20.88 -14.94
N VAL A 180 -3.43 21.65 -14.59
CA VAL A 180 -2.71 21.57 -13.30
C VAL A 180 -3.59 21.81 -12.07
N ASN A 181 -4.75 22.43 -12.24
CA ASN A 181 -5.73 22.64 -11.18
C ASN A 181 -6.57 21.39 -10.89
N VAL A 182 -6.48 20.36 -11.73
CA VAL A 182 -7.34 19.17 -11.64
C VAL A 182 -6.52 17.96 -11.20
N SER A 183 -7.12 17.18 -10.31
CA SER A 183 -6.65 15.84 -9.94
C SER A 183 -7.84 14.90 -9.93
N VAL A 184 -7.66 13.71 -10.47
CA VAL A 184 -8.70 12.72 -10.69
C VAL A 184 -8.31 11.44 -9.97
N VAL A 185 -9.24 10.90 -9.20
CA VAL A 185 -9.19 9.55 -8.65
C VAL A 185 -10.04 8.66 -9.54
N THR A 186 -9.49 7.57 -10.07
CA THR A 186 -10.22 6.61 -10.92
C THR A 186 -9.96 5.18 -10.48
N ALA A 187 -10.87 4.27 -10.83
CA ALA A 187 -10.62 2.84 -10.92
C ALA A 187 -10.68 2.44 -12.40
N GLY A 188 -10.00 1.35 -12.78
CA GLY A 188 -10.06 0.79 -14.13
C GLY A 188 -10.97 -0.44 -14.23
N PRO A 189 -11.14 -1.03 -15.42
CA PRO A 189 -12.06 -2.15 -15.67
C PRO A 189 -11.72 -3.41 -14.87
N GLY A 190 -10.45 -3.66 -14.54
CA GLY A 190 -10.06 -4.81 -13.69
C GLY A 190 -10.61 -4.72 -12.28
N ALA A 191 -10.88 -3.52 -11.76
CA ALA A 191 -11.51 -3.34 -10.47
C ALA A 191 -12.97 -3.84 -10.44
N GLU A 192 -13.68 -3.88 -11.57
CA GLU A 192 -15.05 -4.41 -11.65
C GLU A 192 -15.10 -5.95 -11.41
N HIS A 193 -13.97 -6.63 -11.60
CA HIS A 193 -13.94 -8.09 -11.72
C HIS A 193 -12.94 -8.77 -10.77
N THR A 194 -11.97 -8.04 -10.23
CA THR A 194 -11.00 -8.53 -9.26
C THR A 194 -11.36 -8.10 -7.84
N PHE A 195 -10.81 -8.78 -6.84
CA PHE A 195 -10.91 -8.36 -5.44
C PHE A 195 -9.75 -7.44 -5.02
N PHE A 196 -8.69 -7.33 -5.81
CA PHE A 196 -7.52 -6.46 -5.58
C PHE A 196 -7.48 -5.26 -6.56
N GLY A 197 -8.65 -4.74 -6.95
CA GLY A 197 -8.74 -3.51 -7.71
C GLY A 197 -8.16 -2.31 -6.94
N CYS A 198 -7.39 -1.47 -7.61
CA CYS A 198 -6.71 -0.30 -7.03
C CYS A 198 -7.32 1.01 -7.52
N LEU A 199 -6.94 2.12 -6.87
CA LEU A 199 -7.31 3.47 -7.31
C LEU A 199 -6.09 4.23 -7.83
N ASN A 200 -6.24 4.89 -8.97
CA ASN A 200 -5.25 5.78 -9.56
C ASN A 200 -5.53 7.23 -9.16
N PHE A 201 -4.53 7.90 -8.60
CA PHE A 201 -4.58 9.30 -8.16
C PHE A 201 -3.68 10.14 -9.04
N SER A 202 -4.28 11.09 -9.76
CA SER A 202 -3.59 11.80 -10.81
C SER A 202 -2.93 13.12 -10.37
N TRP A 203 -1.92 13.54 -11.12
CA TRP A 203 -1.49 14.94 -11.21
C TRP A 203 -1.14 15.27 -12.65
N TRP A 204 -1.16 16.56 -12.96
CA TRP A 204 -0.71 17.06 -14.26
C TRP A 204 0.79 17.34 -14.24
N ASP A 205 1.53 16.68 -15.12
CA ASP A 205 2.90 17.02 -15.45
C ASP A 205 2.90 18.16 -16.49
N ALA A 206 3.22 19.36 -16.03
CA ALA A 206 3.26 20.55 -16.88
C ALA A 206 4.41 20.51 -17.90
N GLY A 207 5.54 19.87 -17.56
CA GLY A 207 6.70 19.76 -18.45
C GLY A 207 6.40 18.83 -19.63
N ARG A 208 5.73 17.70 -19.35
CA ARG A 208 5.35 16.70 -20.35
C ARG A 208 3.94 16.90 -20.93
N LYS A 209 3.19 17.88 -20.42
CA LYS A 209 1.81 18.23 -20.83
C LYS A 209 0.85 17.04 -20.82
N ARG A 210 0.92 16.24 -19.75
CA ARG A 210 0.14 15.01 -19.62
C ARG A 210 -0.30 14.76 -18.19
N VAL A 211 -1.28 13.90 -18.04
CA VAL A 211 -1.60 13.29 -16.75
C VAL A 211 -0.58 12.19 -16.43
N ARG A 212 -0.20 12.14 -15.16
CA ARG A 212 0.55 11.07 -14.50
C ARG A 212 -0.21 10.65 -13.25
N TYR A 213 0.03 9.45 -12.73
CA TYR A 213 -0.69 8.99 -11.55
C TYR A 213 0.15 8.07 -10.65
N LYS A 214 -0.33 7.93 -9.40
CA LYS A 214 0.17 6.98 -8.40
C LYS A 214 -1.01 6.17 -7.87
N GLN A 215 -0.74 5.04 -7.25
CA GLN A 215 -1.75 4.03 -6.92
C GLN A 215 -1.98 3.96 -5.41
N ALA A 216 -3.25 4.03 -5.00
CA ALA A 216 -3.68 3.42 -3.74
C ALA A 216 -3.91 1.93 -4.03
N GLY A 217 -2.80 1.19 -3.99
CA GLY A 217 -2.63 -0.11 -4.65
C GLY A 217 -3.43 -1.25 -4.02
N ARG A 218 -3.33 -1.42 -2.71
CA ARG A 218 -3.53 -2.74 -2.09
C ARG A 218 -4.92 -2.93 -1.48
N GLY A 219 -5.35 -4.19 -1.48
CA GLY A 219 -6.50 -4.68 -0.72
C GLY A 219 -7.88 -4.28 -1.29
N GLY A 220 -7.97 -3.85 -2.55
CA GLY A 220 -9.23 -3.88 -3.27
C GLY A 220 -10.14 -2.67 -3.13
N ILE A 221 -9.62 -1.51 -2.73
CA ILE A 221 -10.46 -0.30 -2.59
C ILE A 221 -11.03 0.14 -3.95
N GLY A 222 -10.28 -0.05 -5.05
CA GLY A 222 -10.79 0.19 -6.41
C GLY A 222 -12.00 -0.67 -6.74
N THR A 223 -12.03 -1.93 -6.28
CA THR A 223 -13.19 -2.81 -6.44
C THR A 223 -14.42 -2.30 -5.69
N VAL A 224 -14.24 -1.76 -4.48
CA VAL A 224 -15.34 -1.12 -3.73
C VAL A 224 -15.85 0.11 -4.49
N PHE A 225 -14.93 0.93 -5.01
CA PHE A 225 -15.23 2.13 -5.79
C PHE A 225 -16.05 1.80 -7.06
N ALA A 226 -15.62 0.79 -7.82
CA ALA A 226 -16.35 0.28 -8.98
C ALA A 226 -17.70 -0.33 -8.61
N ASN A 227 -17.79 -1.08 -7.50
CA ASN A 227 -19.05 -1.66 -7.01
C ASN A 227 -20.11 -0.60 -6.65
N LYS A 228 -19.67 0.59 -6.25
CA LYS A 228 -20.53 1.76 -6.01
C LYS A 228 -20.92 2.52 -7.28
N ARG A 229 -20.41 2.08 -8.44
CA ARG A 229 -20.56 2.74 -9.76
C ARG A 229 -20.00 4.16 -9.78
N VAL A 230 -18.92 4.40 -9.04
CA VAL A 230 -18.15 5.63 -9.15
C VAL A 230 -17.05 5.40 -10.18
N MET A 231 -17.07 6.19 -11.25
CA MET A 231 -16.03 6.16 -12.29
C MET A 231 -14.86 7.05 -11.90
N ALA A 232 -15.17 8.22 -11.33
CA ALA A 232 -14.15 9.16 -10.90
C ALA A 232 -14.60 10.09 -9.78
N VAL A 233 -13.64 10.52 -8.96
CA VAL A 233 -13.76 11.68 -8.09
C VAL A 233 -12.72 12.70 -8.50
N VAL A 234 -13.17 13.92 -8.79
CA VAL A 234 -12.35 15.01 -9.31
C VAL A 234 -12.24 16.10 -8.26
N ALA A 235 -11.01 16.51 -7.95
CA ALA A 235 -10.75 17.71 -7.17
C ALA A 235 -10.21 18.79 -8.11
N ARG A 236 -10.85 19.96 -8.13
CA ARG A 236 -10.40 21.15 -8.84
C ARG A 236 -10.04 22.25 -7.84
N PHE A 237 -8.78 22.64 -7.82
CA PHE A 237 -8.28 23.68 -6.91
C PHE A 237 -7.21 24.55 -7.58
N GLY A 238 -7.16 25.82 -7.18
CA GLY A 238 -6.21 26.79 -7.75
C GLY A 238 -4.79 26.69 -7.18
N ALA A 239 -4.11 27.83 -7.15
CA ALA A 239 -2.72 27.91 -6.71
C ALA A 239 -2.53 27.48 -5.25
N VAL A 240 -1.46 26.72 -4.99
CA VAL A 240 -1.04 26.27 -3.67
C VAL A 240 0.30 26.90 -3.32
N SER A 241 0.47 27.32 -2.07
CA SER A 241 1.70 27.92 -1.54
C SER A 241 2.04 27.35 -0.15
N MET A 242 3.22 27.69 0.37
CA MET A 242 3.60 27.36 1.76
C MET A 242 2.63 27.91 2.81
N LYS A 243 1.83 28.94 2.48
CA LYS A 243 0.82 29.51 3.36
C LYS A 243 -0.54 28.82 3.26
N SER A 244 -0.76 27.92 2.28
CA SER A 244 -2.07 27.30 2.05
C SER A 244 -2.57 26.47 3.22
N ASN A 245 -1.67 25.91 4.03
CA ASN A 245 -2.02 25.21 5.27
C ASN A 245 -2.21 26.14 6.48
N ASN A 246 -2.06 27.46 6.32
CA ASN A 246 -2.12 28.46 7.39
C ASN A 246 -1.33 28.03 8.65
N PRO A 247 0.00 27.83 8.52
CA PRO A 247 0.81 27.25 9.59
C PRO A 247 0.89 28.18 10.81
N ALA A 248 0.97 27.58 12.00
CA ALA A 248 1.11 28.30 13.26
C ALA A 248 2.42 29.11 13.36
N ASP A 249 3.51 28.60 12.80
CA ASP A 249 4.81 29.26 12.70
C ASP A 249 5.38 29.09 11.30
N PHE A 250 5.27 30.15 10.50
CA PHE A 250 5.68 30.14 9.10
C PHE A 250 7.21 30.11 8.92
N GLU A 251 7.98 30.71 9.83
CA GLU A 251 9.44 30.77 9.70
C GLU A 251 10.07 29.45 10.16
N ALA A 252 9.57 28.85 11.24
CA ALA A 252 9.96 27.49 11.63
C ALA A 252 9.65 26.47 10.53
N LEU A 253 8.47 26.58 9.91
CA LEU A 253 8.09 25.72 8.78
C LEU A 253 9.08 25.84 7.60
N LYS A 254 9.46 27.07 7.23
CA LYS A 254 10.45 27.28 6.15
C LYS A 254 11.80 26.66 6.51
N LEU A 255 12.26 26.83 7.75
CA LEU A 255 13.55 26.34 8.19
C LEU A 255 13.62 24.81 8.12
N VAL A 256 12.64 24.11 8.71
CA VAL A 256 12.62 22.64 8.71
C VAL A 256 12.47 22.08 7.29
N THR A 257 11.62 22.72 6.46
CA THR A 257 11.45 22.37 5.05
C THR A 257 12.76 22.49 4.28
N LYS A 258 13.46 23.63 4.42
CA LYS A 258 14.73 23.88 3.74
C LYS A 258 15.81 22.88 4.17
N ASN A 259 15.92 22.61 5.47
CA ASN A 259 16.95 21.72 6.00
C ASN A 259 16.78 20.29 5.50
N HIS A 260 15.56 19.74 5.59
CA HIS A 260 15.28 18.38 5.15
C HIS A 260 15.41 18.25 3.63
N ALA A 261 14.86 19.22 2.88
CA ALA A 261 14.97 19.23 1.42
C ALA A 261 16.43 19.30 0.94
N LYS A 262 17.25 20.13 1.58
CA LYS A 262 18.68 20.26 1.29
C LYS A 262 19.45 18.98 1.58
N GLU A 263 19.18 18.34 2.71
CA GLU A 263 19.87 17.10 3.06
C GLU A 263 19.58 15.99 2.04
N ILE A 264 18.32 15.82 1.64
CA ILE A 264 17.95 14.86 0.59
C ILE A 264 18.65 15.19 -0.72
N HIS A 265 18.60 16.45 -1.16
CA HIS A 265 19.27 16.89 -2.38
C HIS A 265 20.78 16.59 -2.38
N ASP A 266 21.46 16.87 -1.27
CA ASP A 266 22.92 16.76 -1.19
C ASP A 266 23.41 15.32 -0.99
N LEU A 267 22.58 14.45 -0.40
CA LEU A 267 22.95 13.08 -0.04
C LEU A 267 22.39 12.01 -0.98
N ASP A 268 21.26 12.24 -1.65
CA ASP A 268 20.66 11.26 -2.57
C ASP A 268 21.65 10.76 -3.66
N PRO A 269 22.43 11.63 -4.34
CA PRO A 269 23.40 11.19 -5.34
C PRO A 269 24.55 10.33 -4.80
N LYS A 270 24.76 10.31 -3.48
CA LYS A 270 25.79 9.53 -2.78
C LYS A 270 25.23 8.27 -2.12
N GLN A 271 23.91 8.12 -2.12
CA GLN A 271 23.18 7.02 -1.47
C GLN A 271 22.34 6.30 -2.54
N ASN A 272 21.01 6.44 -2.49
CA ASN A 272 20.10 5.59 -3.26
C ASN A 272 19.81 6.11 -4.68
N ARG A 273 20.24 7.33 -5.03
CA ARG A 273 19.99 7.94 -6.35
C ARG A 273 18.50 7.93 -6.73
N MET A 274 17.60 8.13 -5.77
CA MET A 274 16.14 8.09 -5.94
C MET A 274 15.67 9.04 -7.04
N ALA A 275 16.33 10.19 -7.17
CA ALA A 275 16.07 11.19 -8.19
C ALA A 275 16.37 10.73 -9.63
N ILE A 276 17.16 9.66 -9.81
CA ILE A 276 17.61 9.15 -11.11
C ILE A 276 16.97 7.79 -11.42
N VAL A 277 16.98 6.87 -10.44
CA VAL A 277 16.57 5.47 -10.66
C VAL A 277 15.36 5.06 -9.81
N GLY A 278 14.88 5.93 -8.92
CA GLY A 278 13.76 5.63 -8.03
C GLY A 278 14.02 4.39 -7.19
N THR A 279 12.97 3.60 -6.96
CA THR A 279 13.07 2.37 -6.13
C THR A 279 13.78 1.21 -6.85
N THR A 280 14.12 1.33 -8.13
CA THR A 280 14.73 0.23 -8.92
C THR A 280 16.12 -0.18 -8.42
N HIS A 281 16.81 0.68 -7.66
CA HIS A 281 18.07 0.39 -6.97
C HIS A 281 17.96 -0.76 -5.96
N LEU A 282 16.75 -1.09 -5.49
CA LEU A 282 16.55 -2.18 -4.55
C LEU A 282 16.73 -3.56 -5.18
N VAL A 283 16.52 -3.74 -6.49
CA VAL A 283 16.62 -5.05 -7.16
C VAL A 283 18.00 -5.71 -6.93
N PRO A 284 19.14 -5.06 -7.26
CA PRO A 284 20.45 -5.66 -7.01
C PRO A 284 20.70 -5.89 -5.52
N ILE A 285 20.35 -4.95 -4.64
CA ILE A 285 20.57 -5.10 -3.19
C ILE A 285 19.79 -6.29 -2.64
N MET A 286 18.52 -6.43 -3.01
CA MET A 286 17.71 -7.55 -2.55
C MET A 286 18.25 -8.87 -3.12
N ASN A 287 18.72 -8.90 -4.35
CA ASN A 287 19.34 -10.08 -4.93
C ASN A 287 20.63 -10.48 -4.19
N ASP A 288 21.53 -9.53 -3.92
CA ASP A 288 22.83 -9.78 -3.28
C ASP A 288 22.70 -10.26 -1.82
N HIS A 289 21.57 -9.97 -1.19
CA HIS A 289 21.26 -10.37 0.18
C HIS A 289 20.24 -11.53 0.28
N ASP A 290 19.99 -12.25 -0.82
CA ASP A 290 18.99 -13.34 -0.91
C ASP A 290 17.57 -12.95 -0.43
N CYS A 291 17.20 -11.70 -0.70
CA CYS A 291 15.93 -11.10 -0.31
C CYS A 291 14.97 -10.84 -1.49
N LEU A 292 15.41 -11.04 -2.74
CA LEU A 292 14.60 -10.86 -3.95
C LEU A 292 13.74 -12.11 -4.21
N PRO A 293 12.40 -12.03 -4.24
CA PRO A 293 11.57 -13.19 -4.53
C PRO A 293 11.76 -13.68 -5.97
N VAL A 294 12.02 -14.98 -6.11
CA VAL A 294 12.18 -15.68 -7.38
C VAL A 294 11.31 -16.93 -7.36
N HIS A 295 10.53 -17.14 -8.43
CA HIS A 295 9.65 -18.29 -8.63
C HIS A 295 8.71 -18.56 -7.43
N ASN A 296 7.75 -17.67 -7.19
CA ASN A 296 6.83 -17.72 -6.03
C ASN A 296 7.56 -17.84 -4.69
N PHE A 297 8.54 -16.96 -4.47
CA PHE A 297 9.35 -16.91 -3.24
C PHE A 297 10.11 -18.21 -2.92
N LYS A 298 10.26 -19.15 -3.88
CA LYS A 298 11.10 -20.36 -3.71
C LYS A 298 12.54 -19.96 -3.41
N PHE A 299 13.09 -19.03 -4.19
CA PHE A 299 14.48 -18.58 -4.07
C PHE A 299 14.58 -17.08 -3.77
N GLY A 300 15.74 -16.68 -3.23
CA GLY A 300 16.02 -15.30 -2.80
C GLY A 300 16.87 -14.48 -3.76
N SER A 301 17.35 -15.10 -4.84
CA SER A 301 18.28 -14.48 -5.80
C SER A 301 18.26 -15.24 -7.14
N HIS A 302 18.60 -14.54 -8.23
CA HIS A 302 18.75 -15.12 -9.56
C HIS A 302 19.82 -14.35 -10.38
N PRO A 303 20.72 -15.02 -11.13
CA PRO A 303 21.77 -14.36 -11.90
C PRO A 303 21.29 -13.36 -12.96
N GLU A 304 20.07 -13.53 -13.47
CA GLU A 304 19.47 -12.64 -14.46
C GLU A 304 18.77 -11.40 -13.85
N SER A 305 18.71 -11.25 -12.53
CA SER A 305 18.09 -10.08 -11.88
C SER A 305 18.72 -8.74 -12.30
N LYS A 306 20.00 -8.75 -12.69
CA LYS A 306 20.73 -7.56 -13.18
C LYS A 306 20.07 -6.89 -14.40
N VAL A 307 19.42 -7.65 -15.28
CA VAL A 307 18.79 -7.09 -16.50
C VAL A 307 17.41 -6.48 -16.26
N ILE A 308 16.96 -6.47 -15.00
CA ILE A 308 15.71 -5.83 -14.58
C ILE A 308 15.95 -4.86 -13.40
N GLY A 309 17.21 -4.50 -13.12
CA GLY A 309 17.57 -3.59 -12.02
C GLY A 309 17.78 -2.13 -12.46
N GLU A 310 18.34 -1.34 -11.55
CA GLU A 310 18.59 0.10 -11.73
C GLU A 310 19.31 0.48 -13.03
N GLU A 311 20.34 -0.25 -13.43
CA GLU A 311 21.12 0.06 -14.64
C GLU A 311 20.23 0.01 -15.90
N THR A 312 19.34 -0.98 -15.97
CA THR A 312 18.41 -1.13 -17.09
C THR A 312 17.40 0.01 -17.10
N TYR A 313 16.80 0.34 -15.96
CA TYR A 313 15.77 1.38 -15.90
C TYR A 313 16.34 2.79 -16.00
N GLU A 314 17.57 3.05 -15.54
CA GLU A 314 18.26 4.33 -15.76
C GLU A 314 18.38 4.67 -17.26
N HIS A 315 18.55 3.65 -18.11
CA HIS A 315 18.62 3.82 -19.56
C HIS A 315 17.26 4.00 -20.23
N ILE A 316 16.17 3.52 -19.63
CA ILE A 316 14.82 3.50 -20.22
C ILE A 316 13.96 4.66 -19.71
N PHE A 317 14.16 5.10 -18.47
CA PHE A 317 13.39 6.19 -17.89
C PHE A 317 13.57 7.50 -18.67
N ASP A 318 12.44 8.19 -18.86
CA ASP A 318 12.45 9.51 -19.45
C ASP A 318 13.10 10.50 -18.49
N LYS A 319 14.11 11.21 -18.99
CA LYS A 319 14.92 12.13 -18.17
C LYS A 319 14.04 13.17 -17.49
N GLY A 320 14.26 13.37 -16.19
CA GLY A 320 13.54 14.37 -15.41
C GLY A 320 13.75 14.17 -13.92
N PHE A 321 13.29 15.16 -13.14
CA PHE A 321 13.28 15.11 -11.68
C PHE A 321 11.84 15.28 -11.23
N ASP A 322 11.20 14.16 -10.90
CA ASP A 322 9.74 14.10 -10.82
C ASP A 322 9.27 13.68 -9.43
N GLY A 323 8.52 14.57 -8.78
CA GLY A 323 7.83 14.29 -7.53
C GLY A 323 6.34 14.10 -7.74
N CYS A 324 5.72 13.17 -7.00
CA CYS A 324 4.26 13.05 -6.94
C CYS A 324 3.56 14.25 -6.24
N TRP A 325 4.33 15.22 -5.74
CA TRP A 325 3.88 16.49 -5.16
C TRP A 325 4.88 17.62 -5.47
N LYS A 326 4.37 18.87 -5.54
CA LYS A 326 5.16 20.07 -5.88
C LYS A 326 6.32 20.26 -4.91
N GLY A 327 7.54 20.25 -5.44
CA GLY A 327 8.77 20.51 -4.67
C GLY A 327 9.25 19.33 -3.82
N CYS A 328 8.76 18.11 -4.05
CA CYS A 328 9.30 16.93 -3.38
C CYS A 328 10.73 16.64 -3.87
N THR A 329 11.73 16.78 -3.00
CA THR A 329 13.15 16.60 -3.36
C THR A 329 13.62 15.15 -3.42
N VAL A 330 12.80 14.17 -3.03
CA VAL A 330 13.11 12.74 -3.26
C VAL A 330 12.99 12.39 -4.74
N ALA A 331 12.01 13.00 -5.43
CA ALA A 331 11.79 12.86 -6.87
C ALA A 331 11.85 11.44 -7.44
N CYS A 332 11.27 10.47 -6.73
CA CYS A 332 11.27 9.07 -7.14
C CYS A 332 10.29 8.71 -8.26
N ALA A 333 9.49 9.65 -8.77
CA ALA A 333 8.40 9.33 -9.69
C ALA A 333 8.88 9.26 -11.16
N HIS A 334 9.39 8.11 -11.57
CA HIS A 334 9.87 7.90 -12.94
C HIS A 334 8.80 7.42 -13.90
N GLY A 335 9.10 7.47 -15.19
CA GLY A 335 8.23 6.90 -16.22
C GLY A 335 8.94 6.75 -17.56
N VAL A 336 8.36 5.93 -18.44
CA VAL A 336 8.91 5.59 -19.76
C VAL A 336 8.02 6.20 -20.83
N LYS A 337 8.59 7.04 -21.69
CA LYS A 337 7.87 7.66 -22.81
C LYS A 337 7.83 6.76 -24.03
N ASP A 338 6.79 6.95 -24.85
CA ASP A 338 6.62 6.30 -26.15
C ASP A 338 6.72 4.76 -26.13
N PHE A 339 6.48 4.14 -24.97
CA PHE A 339 6.42 2.69 -24.84
C PHE A 339 5.28 2.16 -25.72
N SER A 340 5.51 1.06 -26.43
CA SER A 340 4.52 0.47 -27.33
C SER A 340 4.19 -0.95 -26.84
N PRO A 341 3.09 -1.14 -26.10
CA PRO A 341 2.65 -2.46 -25.67
C PRO A 341 2.55 -3.42 -26.87
N PHE A 342 2.89 -4.68 -26.67
CA PHE A 342 2.85 -5.72 -27.69
C PHE A 342 1.63 -6.66 -27.57
N THR A 343 0.84 -6.57 -26.49
CA THR A 343 -0.44 -7.24 -26.28
C THR A 343 -1.56 -6.25 -25.98
N GLY A 344 -2.78 -6.76 -25.79
CA GLY A 344 -3.93 -5.99 -25.29
C GLY A 344 -4.47 -4.87 -26.19
N PRO A 345 -5.40 -4.04 -25.65
CA PRO A 345 -6.08 -2.98 -26.41
C PRO A 345 -5.19 -1.78 -26.78
N TYR A 346 -4.00 -1.69 -26.18
CA TYR A 346 -3.00 -0.67 -26.50
C TYR A 346 -1.87 -1.19 -27.39
N ARG A 347 -2.00 -2.41 -27.93
CA ARG A 347 -1.00 -3.00 -28.82
C ARG A 347 -0.60 -2.04 -29.95
N GLY A 348 0.70 -1.76 -30.05
CA GLY A 348 1.29 -0.89 -31.08
C GLY A 348 0.98 0.60 -30.92
N LYS A 349 0.23 1.01 -29.88
CA LYS A 349 0.00 2.42 -29.55
C LYS A 349 1.10 2.93 -28.64
N LYS A 350 1.60 4.13 -28.89
CA LYS A 350 2.54 4.79 -27.98
C LYS A 350 1.81 5.25 -26.72
N VAL A 351 2.27 4.78 -25.58
CA VAL A 351 1.80 5.17 -24.26
C VAL A 351 2.97 5.68 -23.43
N PHE A 352 2.68 6.21 -22.25
CA PHE A 352 3.69 6.50 -21.25
C PHE A 352 3.36 5.71 -20.01
N VAL A 353 4.37 5.06 -19.47
CA VAL A 353 4.24 4.16 -18.34
C VAL A 353 4.79 4.87 -17.12
N ASP A 354 3.98 5.07 -16.09
CA ASP A 354 4.47 5.56 -14.79
C ASP A 354 5.12 4.40 -14.04
N GLY A 355 6.35 4.57 -13.54
CA GLY A 355 7.15 3.49 -12.95
C GLY A 355 7.94 2.67 -13.98
N PRO A 356 8.30 1.40 -13.66
CA PRO A 356 7.79 0.62 -12.54
C PRO A 356 8.52 0.94 -11.23
N GLU A 357 7.89 0.59 -10.11
CA GLU A 357 8.52 0.58 -8.78
C GLU A 357 9.12 -0.81 -8.49
N TYR A 358 10.04 -0.91 -7.49
CA TYR A 358 10.68 -2.17 -7.07
C TYR A 358 9.70 -3.34 -6.93
N GLU A 359 8.60 -3.12 -6.20
CA GLU A 359 7.59 -4.15 -5.95
C GLU A 359 7.01 -4.73 -7.25
N THR A 360 6.83 -3.88 -8.27
CA THR A 360 6.32 -4.35 -9.56
C THR A 360 7.38 -5.13 -10.31
N ILE A 361 8.64 -4.71 -10.24
CA ILE A 361 9.76 -5.41 -10.87
C ILE A 361 9.97 -6.79 -10.24
N ALA A 362 10.03 -6.85 -8.91
CA ALA A 362 10.22 -8.10 -8.20
C ALA A 362 9.02 -9.04 -8.37
N GLY A 363 7.79 -8.53 -8.20
CA GLY A 363 6.57 -9.33 -8.24
C GLY A 363 6.16 -9.77 -9.65
N CYS A 364 6.26 -8.90 -10.65
CA CYS A 364 5.88 -9.20 -12.04
C CYS A 364 7.07 -9.61 -12.93
N GLY A 365 8.29 -9.58 -12.38
CA GLY A 365 9.51 -10.02 -13.03
C GLY A 365 10.05 -11.29 -12.39
N SER A 366 10.98 -11.14 -11.44
CA SER A 366 11.74 -12.26 -10.85
C SER A 366 10.85 -13.31 -10.18
N ASN A 367 9.79 -12.89 -9.48
CA ASN A 367 8.87 -13.82 -8.82
C ASN A 367 8.08 -14.69 -9.81
N LEU A 368 7.90 -14.22 -11.06
CA LEU A 368 7.31 -14.96 -12.17
C LEU A 368 8.33 -15.70 -13.04
N GLY A 369 9.64 -15.52 -12.79
CA GLY A 369 10.70 -16.01 -13.68
C GLY A 369 10.82 -15.22 -15.00
N ILE A 370 10.35 -13.97 -15.03
CA ILE A 370 10.38 -13.09 -16.20
C ILE A 370 11.50 -12.05 -16.02
N PHE A 371 12.63 -12.25 -16.71
CA PHE A 371 13.78 -11.33 -16.70
C PHE A 371 13.81 -10.45 -17.96
N ASP A 372 12.70 -9.76 -18.24
CA ASP A 372 12.55 -8.86 -19.39
C ASP A 372 11.87 -7.55 -18.97
N ALA A 373 12.64 -6.45 -18.92
CA ALA A 373 12.16 -5.15 -18.48
C ALA A 373 10.99 -4.61 -19.33
N HIS A 374 10.91 -4.95 -20.62
CA HIS A 374 9.81 -4.50 -21.48
C HIS A 374 8.50 -5.22 -21.16
N THR A 375 8.53 -6.52 -20.88
CA THR A 375 7.36 -7.26 -20.37
C THR A 375 6.90 -6.69 -19.03
N ILE A 376 7.83 -6.42 -18.11
CA ILE A 376 7.50 -5.84 -16.79
C ILE A 376 6.84 -4.46 -16.95
N LEU A 377 7.36 -3.61 -17.85
CA LEU A 377 6.75 -2.33 -18.19
C LEU A 377 5.32 -2.47 -18.73
N GLU A 378 5.07 -3.48 -19.57
CA GLU A 378 3.74 -3.73 -20.10
C GLU A 378 2.76 -4.24 -19.05
N ILE A 379 3.21 -5.14 -18.18
CA ILE A 379 2.42 -5.57 -17.01
C ILE A 379 2.08 -4.37 -16.13
N ASN A 380 3.07 -3.55 -15.79
CA ASN A 380 2.89 -2.33 -15.00
C ASN A 380 1.86 -1.39 -15.64
N PHE A 381 2.01 -1.11 -16.95
CA PHE A 381 1.08 -0.26 -17.69
C PHE A 381 -0.36 -0.78 -17.64
N TYR A 382 -0.56 -2.09 -17.86
CA TYR A 382 -1.88 -2.67 -17.84
C TYR A 382 -2.48 -2.77 -16.44
N CYS A 383 -1.67 -3.02 -15.41
CA CYS A 383 -2.13 -2.94 -14.03
C CYS A 383 -2.65 -1.54 -13.69
N ASP A 384 -1.95 -0.51 -14.12
CA ASP A 384 -2.37 0.88 -13.96
C ASP A 384 -3.63 1.22 -14.76
N ALA A 385 -3.65 0.91 -16.05
CA ALA A 385 -4.79 1.19 -16.93
C ALA A 385 -6.05 0.43 -16.50
N TYR A 386 -5.89 -0.82 -16.04
CA TYR A 386 -6.98 -1.66 -15.56
C TYR A 386 -7.33 -1.44 -14.08
N GLY A 387 -6.51 -0.69 -13.34
CA GLY A 387 -6.73 -0.40 -11.93
C GLY A 387 -6.68 -1.66 -11.06
N ILE A 388 -5.59 -2.41 -11.12
CA ILE A 388 -5.34 -3.62 -10.31
C ILE A 388 -3.95 -3.57 -9.63
N ASP A 389 -3.83 -4.13 -8.43
CA ASP A 389 -2.59 -4.15 -7.64
C ASP A 389 -1.49 -5.01 -8.30
N THR A 390 -0.34 -4.42 -8.66
CA THR A 390 0.79 -5.15 -9.25
C THR A 390 1.38 -6.21 -8.30
N ILE A 391 1.34 -5.97 -6.99
CA ILE A 391 1.85 -6.94 -6.00
C ILE A 391 0.94 -8.17 -5.98
N SER A 392 -0.37 -7.98 -5.81
CA SER A 392 -1.32 -9.09 -5.82
C SER A 392 -1.35 -9.81 -7.17
N VAL A 393 -1.18 -9.11 -8.30
CA VAL A 393 -1.01 -9.74 -9.62
C VAL A 393 0.24 -10.62 -9.67
N GLY A 394 1.41 -10.07 -9.32
CA GLY A 394 2.68 -10.78 -9.36
C GLY A 394 2.68 -12.00 -8.43
N THR A 395 2.29 -11.82 -7.17
CA THR A 395 2.26 -12.92 -6.21
C THR A 395 1.19 -13.97 -6.55
N SER A 396 0.00 -13.57 -7.06
CA SER A 396 -1.03 -14.53 -7.49
C SER A 396 -0.60 -15.34 -8.72
N LEU A 397 0.03 -14.69 -9.71
CA LEU A 397 0.55 -15.38 -10.89
C LEU A 397 1.71 -16.31 -10.53
N GLY A 398 2.59 -15.91 -9.61
CA GLY A 398 3.65 -16.78 -9.09
C GLY A 398 3.09 -18.06 -8.46
N PHE A 399 2.07 -17.92 -7.61
CA PHE A 399 1.37 -19.06 -7.02
C PHE A 399 0.75 -19.99 -8.08
N VAL A 400 0.06 -19.41 -9.06
CA VAL A 400 -0.53 -20.17 -10.18
C VAL A 400 0.55 -20.91 -10.96
N MET A 401 1.70 -20.29 -11.19
CA MET A 401 2.80 -20.93 -11.91
C MET A 401 3.40 -22.11 -11.14
N GLU A 402 3.60 -21.96 -9.83
CA GLU A 402 4.05 -23.08 -9.00
C GLU A 402 3.01 -24.20 -8.92
N CYS A 403 1.72 -23.88 -8.82
CA CYS A 403 0.65 -24.87 -8.88
C CYS A 403 0.63 -25.64 -10.20
N PHE A 404 0.87 -24.97 -11.32
CA PHE A 404 0.92 -25.60 -12.64
C PHE A 404 2.11 -26.55 -12.77
N GLU A 405 3.30 -26.11 -12.37
CA GLU A 405 4.51 -26.95 -12.43
C GLU A 405 4.45 -28.17 -11.49
N ASN A 406 3.74 -28.06 -10.37
CA ASN A 406 3.51 -29.18 -9.45
C ASN A 406 2.28 -30.03 -9.81
N GLY A 407 1.63 -29.77 -10.95
CA GLY A 407 0.48 -30.56 -11.42
C GLY A 407 -0.80 -30.38 -10.61
N LEU A 408 -0.88 -29.36 -9.74
CA LEU A 408 -2.11 -29.02 -9.01
C LEU A 408 -3.18 -28.41 -9.91
N ILE A 409 -2.75 -27.77 -10.99
CA ILE A 409 -3.60 -27.31 -12.09
C ILE A 409 -2.98 -27.73 -13.42
N THR A 410 -3.81 -27.85 -14.46
CA THR A 410 -3.39 -28.35 -15.78
C THR A 410 -3.89 -27.41 -16.88
N LYS A 411 -3.49 -27.68 -18.13
CA LYS A 411 -3.98 -26.92 -19.30
C LYS A 411 -5.51 -26.96 -19.42
N ASP A 412 -6.17 -28.02 -18.96
CA ASP A 412 -7.63 -28.12 -18.99
C ASP A 412 -8.28 -27.10 -18.05
N HIS A 413 -7.70 -26.88 -16.87
CA HIS A 413 -8.20 -25.89 -15.91
C HIS A 413 -7.95 -24.44 -16.36
N THR A 414 -6.89 -24.20 -17.13
CA THR A 414 -6.43 -22.86 -17.53
C THR A 414 -6.92 -22.41 -18.90
N GLY A 415 -7.83 -23.16 -19.53
CA GLY A 415 -8.32 -22.84 -20.88
C GLY A 415 -7.25 -23.03 -21.97
N GLY A 416 -6.35 -23.99 -21.79
CA GLY A 416 -5.27 -24.35 -22.71
C GLY A 416 -3.95 -23.63 -22.46
N MET A 417 -3.89 -22.67 -21.53
CA MET A 417 -2.68 -21.89 -21.24
C MET A 417 -1.64 -22.71 -20.47
N GLU A 418 -0.40 -22.66 -20.93
CA GLU A 418 0.74 -23.17 -20.19
C GLU A 418 1.24 -22.12 -19.22
N LEU A 419 1.08 -22.36 -17.92
CA LEU A 419 1.41 -21.38 -16.87
C LEU A 419 2.68 -21.80 -16.12
N SER A 420 3.74 -22.22 -16.80
CA SER A 420 5.05 -22.41 -16.16
C SER A 420 5.76 -21.08 -15.90
N PHE A 421 6.74 -21.06 -15.00
CA PHE A 421 7.55 -19.86 -14.75
C PHE A 421 8.21 -19.36 -16.05
N GLY A 422 8.27 -18.03 -16.20
CA GLY A 422 8.81 -17.35 -17.37
C GLY A 422 7.84 -17.19 -18.54
N ASN A 423 6.63 -17.75 -18.49
CA ASN A 423 5.66 -17.62 -19.58
C ASN A 423 4.97 -16.23 -19.61
N ARG A 424 5.68 -15.25 -20.16
CA ARG A 424 5.26 -13.85 -20.23
C ARG A 424 3.94 -13.60 -20.97
N PHE A 425 3.68 -14.31 -22.06
CA PHE A 425 2.49 -14.06 -22.87
C PHE A 425 1.22 -14.53 -22.17
N ASN A 426 1.27 -15.69 -21.52
CA ASN A 426 0.13 -16.17 -20.74
C ASN A 426 -0.07 -15.35 -19.46
N ALA A 427 1.00 -14.85 -18.83
CA ALA A 427 0.90 -13.90 -17.71
C ALA A 427 0.14 -12.61 -18.12
N LEU A 428 0.51 -12.00 -19.25
CA LEU A 428 -0.18 -10.83 -19.81
C LEU A 428 -1.64 -11.15 -20.20
N GLU A 429 -1.90 -12.32 -20.79
CA GLU A 429 -3.26 -12.71 -21.14
C GLU A 429 -4.15 -12.87 -19.90
N ILE A 430 -3.64 -13.45 -18.81
CA ILE A 430 -4.37 -13.53 -17.54
C ILE A 430 -4.73 -12.13 -17.01
N ILE A 431 -3.82 -11.15 -17.11
CA ILE A 431 -4.08 -9.77 -16.73
C ILE A 431 -5.19 -9.15 -17.60
N HIS A 432 -5.18 -9.41 -18.90
CA HIS A 432 -6.28 -8.96 -19.77
C HIS A 432 -7.61 -9.65 -19.45
N GLN A 433 -7.60 -10.94 -19.11
CA GLN A 433 -8.79 -11.68 -18.67
C GLN A 433 -9.36 -11.12 -17.36
N MET A 434 -8.51 -10.69 -16.41
CA MET A 434 -8.95 -9.98 -15.20
C MET A 434 -9.74 -8.71 -15.56
N ALA A 435 -9.25 -7.92 -16.53
CA ALA A 435 -9.91 -6.69 -16.98
C ALA A 435 -11.22 -6.95 -17.74
N ARG A 436 -11.34 -8.08 -18.43
CA ARG A 436 -12.56 -8.48 -19.16
C ARG A 436 -13.56 -9.25 -18.28
N GLY A 437 -13.12 -9.73 -17.11
CA GLY A 437 -13.95 -10.51 -16.20
C GLY A 437 -14.26 -11.93 -16.70
N GLU A 438 -13.34 -12.53 -17.47
CA GLU A 438 -13.56 -13.82 -18.12
C GLU A 438 -12.42 -14.81 -17.87
N GLY A 439 -12.61 -16.05 -18.34
CA GLY A 439 -11.56 -17.08 -18.36
C GLY A 439 -10.96 -17.39 -16.99
N PHE A 440 -9.71 -17.86 -17.00
CA PHE A 440 -8.96 -18.17 -15.79
C PHE A 440 -8.56 -16.90 -15.02
N GLY A 441 -8.42 -15.76 -15.70
CA GLY A 441 -8.18 -14.47 -15.04
C GLY A 441 -9.28 -14.07 -14.06
N SER A 442 -10.53 -14.49 -14.28
CA SER A 442 -11.62 -14.28 -13.31
C SER A 442 -11.44 -15.03 -11.98
N ILE A 443 -10.68 -16.14 -11.98
CA ILE A 443 -10.32 -16.92 -10.80
C ILE A 443 -9.10 -16.30 -10.12
N VAL A 444 -8.03 -16.02 -10.88
CA VAL A 444 -6.81 -15.39 -10.35
C VAL A 444 -7.13 -14.03 -9.73
N GLY A 445 -8.04 -13.28 -10.35
CA GLY A 445 -8.56 -12.00 -9.85
C GLY A 445 -9.18 -12.03 -8.46
N LYS A 446 -9.46 -13.21 -7.87
CA LYS A 446 -10.02 -13.34 -6.52
C LYS A 446 -8.96 -13.50 -5.42
N GLY A 447 -7.67 -13.52 -5.77
CA GLY A 447 -6.54 -13.64 -4.85
C GLY A 447 -6.30 -15.06 -4.34
N ILE A 448 -5.12 -15.29 -3.78
CA ILE A 448 -4.61 -16.64 -3.46
C ILE A 448 -5.54 -17.40 -2.52
N ARG A 449 -6.03 -16.76 -1.47
CA ARG A 449 -6.96 -17.39 -0.51
C ARG A 449 -8.19 -18.02 -1.18
N ASN A 450 -8.74 -17.36 -2.19
CA ASN A 450 -9.88 -17.90 -2.93
C ASN A 450 -9.44 -18.94 -3.97
N MET A 451 -8.29 -18.75 -4.61
CA MET A 451 -7.70 -19.76 -5.51
C MET A 451 -7.50 -21.10 -4.80
N LYS A 452 -6.91 -21.14 -3.59
CA LYS A 452 -6.74 -22.40 -2.84
C LYS A 452 -8.05 -23.15 -2.64
N LYS A 453 -9.12 -22.43 -2.29
CA LYS A 453 -10.46 -23.01 -2.08
C LYS A 453 -11.02 -23.59 -3.38
N ILE A 454 -10.91 -22.83 -4.48
CA ILE A 454 -11.40 -23.24 -5.80
C ILE A 454 -10.60 -24.45 -6.29
N PHE A 455 -9.27 -24.37 -6.27
CA PHE A 455 -8.42 -25.45 -6.79
C PHE A 455 -8.59 -26.74 -6.00
N SER A 456 -8.71 -26.66 -4.66
CA SER A 456 -8.93 -27.87 -3.86
C SER A 456 -10.31 -28.48 -4.10
N LYS A 457 -11.35 -27.66 -4.11
CA LYS A 457 -12.73 -28.13 -4.25
C LYS A 457 -13.04 -28.62 -5.67
N ASP A 458 -12.63 -27.85 -6.66
CA ASP A 458 -13.09 -28.02 -8.05
C ASP A 458 -12.04 -28.75 -8.91
N PHE A 459 -10.75 -28.70 -8.56
CA PHE A 459 -9.66 -29.36 -9.30
C PHE A 459 -8.97 -30.49 -8.53
N GLY A 460 -9.36 -30.74 -7.28
CA GLY A 460 -8.78 -31.79 -6.44
C GLY A 460 -7.34 -31.51 -5.98
N ALA A 461 -6.90 -30.24 -6.03
CA ALA A 461 -5.55 -29.85 -5.62
C ALA A 461 -5.33 -30.01 -4.10
N ASP A 462 -4.10 -30.38 -3.72
CA ASP A 462 -3.69 -30.54 -2.32
C ASP A 462 -3.72 -29.20 -1.57
N MET A 463 -4.70 -29.05 -0.68
CA MET A 463 -4.86 -27.86 0.17
C MET A 463 -3.68 -27.64 1.11
N ALA A 464 -3.08 -28.71 1.66
CA ALA A 464 -1.98 -28.57 2.62
C ALA A 464 -0.74 -28.00 1.94
N PHE A 465 -0.38 -28.54 0.77
CA PHE A 465 0.72 -28.02 -0.03
C PHE A 465 0.45 -26.58 -0.50
N MET A 466 -0.76 -26.29 -1.01
CA MET A 466 -1.16 -24.93 -1.38
C MET A 466 -1.13 -23.94 -0.21
N GLN A 467 -1.40 -24.40 1.01
CA GLN A 467 -1.34 -23.56 2.21
C GLN A 467 0.11 -23.18 2.56
N ASP A 468 1.06 -24.07 2.31
CA ASP A 468 2.47 -23.81 2.56
C ASP A 468 3.09 -22.88 1.51
N ILE A 469 2.76 -23.05 0.22
CA ILE A 469 3.36 -22.26 -0.89
C ILE A 469 2.60 -20.97 -1.22
N GLY A 470 1.32 -20.88 -0.84
CA GLY A 470 0.48 -19.71 -1.10
C GLY A 470 0.94 -18.52 -0.27
N MET A 471 1.67 -17.59 -0.90
CA MET A 471 2.24 -16.41 -0.25
C MET A 471 1.17 -15.34 0.01
N GLU A 472 0.20 -15.66 0.87
CA GLU A 472 -0.80 -14.73 1.40
C GLU A 472 -1.04 -14.95 2.90
N SER A 473 -1.35 -13.88 3.62
CA SER A 473 -1.84 -13.96 5.01
C SER A 473 -2.92 -12.90 5.23
N LYS A 474 -3.87 -13.17 6.13
CA LYS A 474 -5.10 -12.37 6.31
C LYS A 474 -5.91 -12.13 5.02
N GLY A 475 -5.57 -12.81 3.92
CA GLY A 475 -6.24 -12.74 2.63
C GLY A 475 -5.57 -11.79 1.65
N LEU A 476 -4.49 -11.13 2.08
CA LEU A 476 -3.69 -10.22 1.27
C LEU A 476 -2.39 -10.92 0.88
N GLU A 477 -2.00 -10.80 -0.40
CA GLU A 477 -0.75 -11.35 -0.92
C GLU A 477 0.46 -10.68 -0.26
N PHE A 478 1.59 -11.38 -0.16
CA PHE A 478 2.84 -10.79 0.32
C PHE A 478 3.35 -9.71 -0.64
N SER A 479 4.11 -8.76 -0.11
CA SER A 479 4.93 -7.86 -0.95
C SER A 479 6.34 -8.44 -1.08
N GLU A 480 7.14 -7.85 -1.94
CA GLU A 480 8.19 -8.58 -2.64
C GLU A 480 9.54 -8.60 -1.89
N TYR A 481 9.51 -9.12 -0.66
CA TYR A 481 10.71 -9.40 0.14
C TYR A 481 10.66 -10.80 0.75
N ILE A 482 11.69 -11.61 0.51
CA ILE A 482 11.83 -12.93 1.14
C ILE A 482 12.01 -12.79 2.65
N THR A 483 11.18 -13.49 3.42
CA THR A 483 11.19 -13.42 4.89
C THR A 483 11.82 -14.62 5.58
N LYS A 484 12.12 -15.70 4.84
CA LYS A 484 12.60 -16.98 5.40
C LYS A 484 13.75 -16.82 6.40
N GLU A 485 14.63 -15.84 6.16
CA GLU A 485 15.83 -15.61 6.97
C GLU A 485 15.75 -14.42 7.92
N SER A 486 14.67 -13.62 7.87
CA SER A 486 14.47 -12.46 8.73
C SER A 486 13.26 -12.66 9.62
N LEU A 487 13.51 -13.01 10.88
CA LEU A 487 12.46 -13.06 11.90
C LEU A 487 11.76 -11.70 12.07
N ALA A 488 12.49 -10.59 11.88
CA ALA A 488 11.93 -9.26 11.90
C ALA A 488 10.92 -9.06 10.75
N GLN A 489 11.28 -9.42 9.51
CA GLN A 489 10.36 -9.28 8.37
C GLN A 489 9.20 -10.29 8.42
N GLN A 490 9.40 -11.50 8.96
CA GLN A 490 8.31 -12.44 9.26
C GLN A 490 7.28 -11.77 10.18
N GLY A 491 7.73 -11.18 11.30
CA GLY A 491 6.87 -10.40 12.17
C GLY A 491 6.25 -9.19 11.46
N GLY A 492 7.03 -8.51 10.61
CA GLY A 492 6.59 -7.30 9.90
C GLY A 492 5.37 -7.56 9.01
N TYR A 493 5.33 -8.74 8.37
CA TYR A 493 4.18 -9.18 7.60
C TYR A 493 3.07 -9.81 8.42
N GLY A 494 3.42 -10.75 9.30
CA GLY A 494 2.40 -11.52 10.00
C GLY A 494 1.69 -10.72 11.10
N LEU A 495 2.32 -9.67 11.65
CA LEU A 495 1.72 -8.81 12.68
C LEU A 495 1.17 -7.49 12.15
N ALA A 496 1.27 -7.26 10.83
CA ALA A 496 0.63 -6.13 10.16
C ALA A 496 -0.88 -6.24 10.25
N LEU A 497 -1.56 -5.11 10.48
CA LEU A 497 -2.99 -5.11 10.81
C LEU A 497 -3.86 -5.47 9.62
N LYS A 498 -3.46 -5.09 8.41
CA LYS A 498 -4.25 -5.31 7.19
C LYS A 498 -3.81 -6.50 6.33
N GLY A 499 -2.71 -7.17 6.72
CA GLY A 499 -2.10 -8.27 5.95
C GLY A 499 -0.66 -7.97 5.55
N PRO A 500 0.02 -8.89 4.84
CA PRO A 500 1.46 -8.82 4.56
C PRO A 500 1.81 -7.73 3.54
N GLN A 501 2.12 -6.54 4.05
CA GLN A 501 2.63 -5.40 3.32
C GLN A 501 3.77 -4.77 4.08
N HIS A 502 4.81 -4.39 3.34
CA HIS A 502 6.03 -3.87 3.95
C HIS A 502 5.85 -2.43 4.42
N ASP A 503 4.78 -1.73 4.05
CA ASP A 503 4.58 -0.31 4.38
C ASP A 503 4.38 -0.04 5.88
N GLU A 504 3.87 -1.02 6.65
CA GLU A 504 3.71 -0.95 8.11
C GLU A 504 5.03 -1.20 8.83
N ALA A 505 5.81 -2.18 8.35
CA ALA A 505 7.11 -2.52 8.91
C ALA A 505 8.03 -3.06 7.80
N TRP A 506 8.88 -2.20 7.25
CA TRP A 506 9.93 -2.59 6.33
C TRP A 506 11.22 -2.76 7.11
N LEU A 507 11.43 -3.98 7.60
CA LEU A 507 12.53 -4.31 8.51
C LEU A 507 13.63 -5.13 7.82
N ILE A 508 13.35 -5.65 6.61
CA ILE A 508 14.28 -6.50 5.87
C ILE A 508 15.65 -5.84 5.64
N PHE A 509 15.67 -4.56 5.27
CA PHE A 509 16.92 -3.83 5.05
C PHE A 509 17.71 -3.66 6.35
N LEU A 510 17.01 -3.34 7.43
CA LEU A 510 17.62 -3.14 8.75
C LEU A 510 18.15 -4.45 9.36
N ASP A 511 17.49 -5.58 9.10
CA ASP A 511 17.87 -6.90 9.62
C ASP A 511 18.93 -7.57 8.73
N MET A 512 18.67 -7.70 7.43
CA MET A 512 19.48 -8.53 6.51
C MET A 512 20.61 -7.77 5.82
N VAL A 513 20.44 -6.47 5.56
CA VAL A 513 21.44 -5.67 4.82
C VAL A 513 22.39 -4.96 5.78
N HIS A 514 21.84 -4.25 6.76
CA HIS A 514 22.64 -3.47 7.72
C HIS A 514 22.95 -4.19 9.03
N ASN A 515 22.16 -5.22 9.39
CA ASN A 515 22.25 -5.91 10.67
C ASN A 515 22.19 -4.96 11.88
N PHE A 516 21.33 -3.93 11.82
CA PHE A 516 21.13 -2.96 12.91
C PHE A 516 20.22 -3.49 14.04
N MET A 517 19.67 -4.69 13.92
CA MET A 517 18.79 -5.31 14.91
C MET A 517 19.17 -6.78 15.18
N PRO A 518 20.39 -7.05 15.67
CA PRO A 518 20.97 -8.40 15.66
C PRO A 518 20.32 -9.36 16.67
N THR A 519 19.74 -8.85 17.77
CA THR A 519 19.18 -9.69 18.84
C THR A 519 17.68 -9.89 18.68
N PHE A 520 17.15 -10.97 19.27
CA PHE A 520 15.71 -11.22 19.32
C PHE A 520 14.95 -10.03 19.94
N GLU A 521 15.47 -9.44 21.01
CA GLU A 521 14.84 -8.30 21.67
C GLU A 521 14.83 -7.03 20.80
N ASN A 522 15.88 -6.79 20.02
CA ASN A 522 15.86 -5.68 19.05
C ASN A 522 14.80 -5.88 17.98
N LYS A 523 14.63 -7.12 17.47
CA LYS A 523 13.61 -7.45 16.47
C LYS A 523 12.20 -7.29 17.04
N ALA A 524 11.97 -7.77 18.27
CA ALA A 524 10.69 -7.61 18.95
C ALA A 524 10.36 -6.13 19.21
N GLU A 525 11.33 -5.32 19.62
CA GLU A 525 11.14 -3.88 19.80
C GLU A 525 10.90 -3.15 18.48
N ALA A 526 11.59 -3.52 17.41
CA ALA A 526 11.35 -2.95 16.09
C ALA A 526 9.92 -3.21 15.61
N LEU A 527 9.39 -4.40 15.88
CA LEU A 527 8.00 -4.76 15.57
C LEU A 527 6.96 -4.08 16.46
N HIS A 528 7.39 -3.43 17.54
CA HIS A 528 6.56 -2.51 18.31
C HIS A 528 6.67 -1.08 17.74
N TRP A 529 7.88 -0.54 17.63
CA TRP A 529 8.11 0.88 17.32
C TRP A 529 7.80 1.26 15.86
N PHE A 530 8.27 0.49 14.88
CA PHE A 530 8.18 0.86 13.45
C PHE A 530 6.73 0.96 12.94
N PRO A 531 5.82 0.02 13.28
CA PRO A 531 4.41 0.17 12.90
C PRO A 531 3.74 1.44 13.44
N MET A 532 4.10 1.88 14.65
CA MET A 532 3.59 3.14 15.20
C MET A 532 4.11 4.31 14.39
N PHE A 533 5.43 4.45 14.27
CA PHE A 533 6.03 5.56 13.54
C PHE A 533 5.56 5.62 12.08
N ARG A 534 5.46 4.46 11.40
CA ARG A 534 4.98 4.37 10.02
C ARG A 534 3.49 4.70 9.88
N THR A 535 2.68 4.42 10.90
CA THR A 535 1.27 4.85 10.96
C THR A 535 1.15 6.37 11.04
N TRP A 536 2.06 7.04 11.76
CA TRP A 536 2.02 8.50 11.92
C TRP A 536 2.11 9.26 10.58
N PHE A 537 2.89 8.79 9.61
CA PHE A 537 2.92 9.37 8.26
C PHE A 537 1.52 9.36 7.60
N GLY A 538 0.77 8.28 7.81
CA GLY A 538 -0.61 8.16 7.34
C GLY A 538 -1.56 9.13 8.04
N LEU A 539 -1.32 9.46 9.31
CA LEU A 539 -2.12 10.48 10.01
C LEU A 539 -1.88 11.89 9.47
N CYS A 540 -0.66 12.16 9.01
CA CYS A 540 -0.22 13.51 8.66
C CYS A 540 -0.20 13.81 7.15
N GLY A 541 -0.44 12.83 6.29
CA GLY A 541 -0.41 13.02 4.83
C GLY A 541 0.99 13.03 4.23
N LEU A 542 1.89 12.23 4.80
CA LEU A 542 3.30 12.25 4.46
C LEU A 542 3.76 10.96 3.78
N CYS A 543 4.75 11.10 2.91
CA CYS A 543 5.52 9.99 2.36
C CYS A 543 6.49 9.47 3.41
N LYS A 544 6.74 8.16 3.42
CA LYS A 544 7.69 7.51 4.32
C LYS A 544 9.14 7.60 3.81
N LEU A 545 9.35 7.67 2.49
CA LEU A 545 10.69 7.61 1.89
C LEU A 545 11.67 8.70 2.37
N PRO A 546 11.25 9.98 2.55
CA PRO A 546 12.17 11.01 3.06
C PRO A 546 12.78 10.69 4.43
N TRP A 547 12.17 9.80 5.21
CA TRP A 547 12.69 9.43 6.53
C TRP A 547 13.92 8.53 6.50
N ASN A 548 13.93 7.47 5.71
CA ASN A 548 14.93 6.41 5.84
C ASN A 548 15.60 5.99 4.54
N ASP A 549 15.14 6.46 3.38
CA ASP A 549 15.82 6.18 2.11
C ASP A 549 17.06 7.06 1.93
N ILE A 550 16.99 8.32 2.38
CA ILE A 550 18.18 9.18 2.45
C ILE A 550 18.41 9.50 3.92
N VAL A 551 19.57 9.15 4.45
CA VAL A 551 19.89 9.27 5.89
C VAL A 551 21.10 10.18 6.11
N PRO A 552 21.22 10.80 7.29
CA PRO A 552 22.41 11.60 7.65
C PRO A 552 23.69 10.76 7.61
N GLU A 553 24.81 11.32 7.13
CA GLU A 553 26.10 10.62 7.03
C GLU A 553 26.61 10.08 8.39
N ASP A 554 26.24 10.73 9.49
CA ASP A 554 26.58 10.37 10.86
C ASP A 554 25.57 9.42 11.52
N ASN A 555 24.44 9.07 10.87
CA ASN A 555 23.38 8.25 11.47
C ASN A 555 23.88 6.90 12.00
N LYS A 556 24.81 6.25 11.29
CA LYS A 556 25.43 4.98 11.70
C LYS A 556 26.21 5.04 13.01
N LYS A 557 26.55 6.25 13.50
CA LYS A 557 27.27 6.50 14.76
C LYS A 557 26.33 6.82 15.93
N THR A 558 25.03 6.95 15.67
CA THR A 558 24.03 7.21 16.71
C THR A 558 23.75 5.95 17.53
N SER A 559 23.11 6.12 18.69
CA SER A 559 22.73 4.99 19.56
C SER A 559 21.62 4.11 18.97
N GLU A 560 20.76 4.68 18.11
CA GLU A 560 19.63 3.99 17.48
C GLU A 560 19.59 4.23 15.95
N PRO A 561 20.60 3.76 15.21
CA PRO A 561 20.75 4.05 13.78
C PRO A 561 19.56 3.55 12.95
N ALA A 562 18.90 2.48 13.39
CA ALA A 562 17.71 1.93 12.75
C ALA A 562 16.51 2.91 12.70
N LYS A 563 16.42 3.84 13.65
CA LYS A 563 15.26 4.75 13.80
C LYS A 563 15.45 6.11 13.12
N VAL A 564 16.68 6.48 12.76
CA VAL A 564 17.02 7.78 12.15
C VAL A 564 16.46 8.95 12.97
N ILE A 565 16.77 8.99 14.27
CA ILE A 565 16.12 9.88 15.26
C ILE A 565 16.19 11.37 14.89
N LYS A 566 17.25 11.82 14.20
CA LYS A 566 17.35 13.20 13.68
C LYS A 566 16.13 13.57 12.81
N HIS A 567 15.71 12.66 11.92
CA HIS A 567 14.56 12.89 11.05
C HIS A 567 13.26 12.85 11.83
N VAL A 568 13.13 11.95 12.82
CA VAL A 568 11.97 11.93 13.73
C VAL A 568 11.82 13.29 14.43
N GLY A 569 12.92 13.92 14.85
CA GLY A 569 12.95 15.30 15.36
C GLY A 569 12.43 16.32 14.34
N TRP A 570 12.90 16.27 13.09
CA TRP A 570 12.41 17.18 12.04
C TRP A 570 10.92 16.99 11.71
N TYR A 571 10.39 15.78 11.82
CA TYR A 571 8.94 15.56 11.68
C TYR A 571 8.16 16.17 12.85
N ALA A 572 8.71 16.12 14.07
CA ALA A 572 8.12 16.75 15.25
C ALA A 572 8.13 18.29 15.14
N ASP A 573 9.23 18.86 14.65
CA ASP A 573 9.35 20.28 14.34
C ASP A 573 8.36 20.71 13.24
N PHE A 574 8.25 19.91 12.17
CA PHE A 574 7.31 20.18 11.08
C PHE A 574 5.87 20.16 11.59
N PHE A 575 5.48 19.13 12.34
CA PHE A 575 4.15 19.05 12.93
C PHE A 575 3.88 20.24 13.87
N SER A 576 4.85 20.61 14.71
CA SER A 576 4.74 21.76 15.62
C SER A 576 4.58 23.08 14.86
N SER A 577 5.33 23.27 13.77
CA SER A 577 5.30 24.50 12.96
C SER A 577 3.96 24.71 12.24
N VAL A 578 3.31 23.63 11.79
CA VAL A 578 2.00 23.72 11.13
C VAL A 578 0.88 23.84 12.14
N THR A 579 0.84 22.94 13.13
CA THR A 579 -0.31 22.79 14.03
C THR A 579 -0.27 23.69 15.25
N GLY A 580 0.92 24.19 15.62
CA GLY A 580 1.16 24.91 16.87
C GLY A 580 1.20 24.03 18.12
N ARG A 581 0.99 22.71 17.99
CA ARG A 581 1.13 21.74 19.08
C ARG A 581 2.61 21.37 19.20
N LYS A 582 3.29 21.87 20.23
CA LYS A 582 4.66 21.47 20.56
C LYS A 582 4.72 19.95 20.73
N THR A 583 5.61 19.33 19.97
CA THR A 583 5.69 17.88 19.82
C THR A 583 7.15 17.46 19.87
N ALA A 584 7.46 16.42 20.64
CA ALA A 584 8.73 15.72 20.66
C ALA A 584 8.65 14.40 19.87
N PRO A 585 9.78 13.74 19.54
CA PRO A 585 9.80 12.43 18.87
C PRO A 585 8.91 11.37 19.51
N GLU A 586 8.84 11.30 20.84
CA GLU A 586 8.08 10.31 21.58
C GLU A 586 6.55 10.56 21.49
N ASP A 587 6.15 11.82 21.36
CA ASP A 587 4.75 12.20 21.19
C ASP A 587 4.19 11.66 19.86
N ILE A 588 5.00 11.64 18.80
CA ILE A 588 4.63 11.10 17.47
C ILE A 588 4.24 9.62 17.59
N ILE A 589 5.00 8.84 18.35
CA ILE A 589 4.73 7.42 18.59
C ILE A 589 3.42 7.27 19.36
N THR A 590 3.24 8.05 20.42
CA THR A 590 2.01 8.02 21.23
C THR A 590 0.75 8.39 20.42
N MET A 591 0.85 9.40 19.55
CA MET A 591 -0.25 9.81 18.66
C MET A 591 -0.70 8.68 17.73
N SER A 592 0.24 7.94 17.17
CA SER A 592 -0.04 6.85 16.23
C SER A 592 -0.42 5.54 16.92
N GLU A 593 0.05 5.30 18.15
CA GLU A 593 -0.29 4.13 18.96
C GLU A 593 -1.79 4.00 19.19
N ALA A 594 -2.47 5.11 19.48
CA ALA A 594 -3.93 5.15 19.63
C ALA A 594 -4.64 4.66 18.36
N VAL A 595 -4.23 5.15 17.19
CA VAL A 595 -4.87 4.80 15.91
C VAL A 595 -4.55 3.37 15.47
N TYR A 596 -3.32 2.90 15.73
CA TYR A 596 -2.93 1.52 15.43
C TYR A 596 -3.75 0.52 16.27
N ASN A 597 -3.89 0.77 17.57
CA ASN A 597 -4.72 -0.06 18.45
C ASN A 597 -6.21 0.05 18.09
N PHE A 598 -6.69 1.23 17.69
CA PHE A 598 -8.04 1.39 17.17
C PHE A 598 -8.29 0.51 15.94
N GLN A 599 -7.38 0.49 14.95
CA GLN A 599 -7.51 -0.39 13.79
C GLN A 599 -7.46 -1.88 14.17
N ARG A 600 -6.62 -2.28 15.14
CA ARG A 600 -6.62 -3.67 15.65
C ARG A 600 -7.97 -4.07 16.24
N ILE A 601 -8.62 -3.16 16.98
CA ILE A 601 -9.97 -3.39 17.53
C ILE A 601 -11.04 -3.32 16.44
N PHE A 602 -10.83 -2.52 15.39
CA PHE A 602 -11.69 -2.52 14.22
C PHE A 602 -11.63 -3.85 13.46
N ASN A 603 -10.44 -4.47 13.36
CA ASN A 603 -10.36 -5.84 12.87
C ASN A 603 -11.21 -6.80 13.72
N LEU A 604 -11.18 -6.68 15.06
CA LEU A 604 -12.03 -7.49 15.96
C LEU A 604 -13.53 -7.23 15.76
N LYS A 605 -13.94 -5.97 15.54
CA LYS A 605 -15.32 -5.62 15.18
C LYS A 605 -15.77 -6.39 13.93
N MET A 606 -14.88 -6.58 12.97
CA MET A 606 -15.15 -7.29 11.71
C MET A 606 -14.90 -8.81 11.79
N GLY A 607 -14.58 -9.36 12.97
CA GLY A 607 -14.36 -10.80 13.17
C GLY A 607 -12.92 -11.28 12.92
N PHE A 608 -11.95 -10.36 12.82
CA PHE A 608 -10.52 -10.64 12.61
C PHE A 608 -9.67 -10.15 13.78
N GLY A 609 -8.34 -10.17 13.68
CA GLY A 609 -7.47 -9.47 14.65
C GLY A 609 -7.21 -10.25 15.96
N THR A 610 -7.29 -11.58 15.89
CA THR A 610 -6.80 -12.49 16.94
C THR A 610 -5.48 -13.15 16.50
N ARG A 611 -4.82 -13.88 17.41
CA ARG A 611 -3.55 -14.58 17.16
C ARG A 611 -3.58 -15.52 15.94
N GLU A 612 -4.71 -16.16 15.66
CA GLU A 612 -4.85 -17.08 14.52
C GLU A 612 -4.70 -16.36 13.18
N HIS A 613 -5.07 -15.07 13.13
CA HIS A 613 -4.95 -14.22 11.95
C HIS A 613 -3.52 -13.72 11.73
N ASP A 614 -2.65 -13.84 12.73
CA ASP A 614 -1.24 -13.48 12.67
C ASP A 614 -0.35 -14.70 12.32
N THR A 615 -0.91 -15.68 11.61
CA THR A 615 -0.19 -16.84 11.06
C THR A 615 0.34 -16.55 9.67
N LEU A 616 1.38 -17.28 9.26
CA LEU A 616 2.02 -17.15 7.96
C LEU A 616 2.02 -18.48 7.21
N PRO A 617 2.00 -18.48 5.87
CA PRO A 617 2.33 -19.67 5.09
C PRO A 617 3.75 -20.11 5.42
N TYR A 618 4.02 -21.42 5.44
CA TYR A 618 5.33 -21.91 5.85
C TYR A 618 6.46 -21.42 4.92
N ARG A 619 6.18 -21.16 3.64
CA ARG A 619 7.12 -20.53 2.69
C ARG A 619 7.68 -19.19 3.16
N ALA A 620 6.93 -18.42 3.97
CA ALA A 620 7.42 -17.18 4.58
C ALA A 620 8.39 -17.43 5.75
N VAL A 621 8.37 -18.62 6.34
CA VAL A 621 9.12 -19.01 7.53
C VAL A 621 10.34 -19.86 7.15
N GLY A 622 10.22 -20.78 6.19
CA GLY A 622 11.28 -21.70 5.77
C GLY A 622 11.11 -22.30 4.37
N PRO A 623 12.04 -23.18 3.95
CA PRO A 623 11.94 -23.92 2.69
C PRO A 623 10.85 -25.00 2.81
N VAL A 624 9.91 -25.05 1.86
CA VAL A 624 8.80 -26.03 1.89
C VAL A 624 9.19 -27.34 1.22
N THR A 625 9.99 -27.25 0.14
CA THR A 625 10.38 -28.38 -0.71
C THR A 625 11.85 -28.76 -0.52
N GLU A 626 12.22 -29.98 -0.94
CA GLU A 626 13.63 -30.43 -0.98
C GLU A 626 14.47 -29.55 -1.92
N GLU A 627 13.89 -29.10 -3.05
CA GLU A 627 14.52 -28.16 -3.98
C GLU A 627 14.96 -26.87 -3.27
N GLU A 628 14.08 -26.26 -2.48
CA GLU A 628 14.40 -25.04 -1.73
C GLU A 628 15.39 -25.28 -0.60
N TYR A 629 15.34 -26.45 0.05
CA TYR A 629 16.32 -26.78 1.09
C TYR A 629 17.70 -26.92 0.48
N ASP A 630 17.80 -27.72 -0.59
CA ASP A 630 19.07 -28.03 -1.22
C ASP A 630 19.68 -26.81 -1.91
N SER A 631 18.87 -25.86 -2.38
CA SER A 631 19.36 -24.59 -2.93
C SER A 631 20.20 -23.79 -1.92
N ARG A 632 20.04 -24.02 -0.61
CA ARG A 632 20.86 -23.43 0.46
C ARG A 632 21.23 -24.45 1.54
N LYS A 633 21.59 -25.65 1.11
CA LYS A 633 21.87 -26.80 1.99
C LYS A 633 22.83 -26.48 3.13
N GLU A 634 23.97 -25.88 2.81
CA GLU A 634 25.03 -25.56 3.77
C GLU A 634 24.50 -24.68 4.90
N ARG A 635 23.78 -23.61 4.55
CA ARG A 635 23.16 -22.68 5.51
C ARG A 635 22.18 -23.39 6.44
N TYR A 636 21.31 -24.24 5.90
CA TYR A 636 20.29 -24.91 6.70
C TYR A 636 20.88 -26.01 7.58
N ASP A 637 21.85 -26.77 7.06
CA ASP A 637 22.61 -27.77 7.82
C ASP A 637 23.38 -27.12 8.98
N GLU A 638 24.00 -25.95 8.76
CA GLU A 638 24.66 -25.17 9.82
C GLU A 638 23.68 -24.66 10.87
N GLN A 639 22.50 -24.18 10.48
CA GLN A 639 21.47 -23.76 11.44
C GLN A 639 21.01 -24.95 12.31
N LEU A 640 20.73 -26.11 11.71
CA LEU A 640 20.34 -27.30 12.45
C LEU A 640 21.43 -27.75 13.43
N LYS A 641 22.69 -27.81 12.99
CA LYS A 641 23.83 -28.22 13.83
C LYS A 641 24.15 -27.20 14.92
N ASN A 642 24.47 -25.97 14.53
CA ASN A 642 25.13 -25.01 15.40
C ASN A 642 24.14 -24.20 16.23
N LYS A 643 22.98 -23.84 15.66
CA LYS A 643 21.96 -23.03 16.34
C LYS A 643 20.97 -23.88 17.11
N TYR A 644 20.58 -25.04 16.57
CA TYR A 644 19.54 -25.88 17.17
C TYR A 644 20.06 -27.19 17.79
N GLY A 645 21.34 -27.55 17.59
CA GLY A 645 21.99 -28.67 18.25
C GLY A 645 21.61 -30.06 17.71
N PHE A 646 21.12 -30.17 16.48
CA PHE A 646 20.78 -31.45 15.86
C PHE A 646 22.02 -32.19 15.34
N ASP A 647 22.08 -33.50 15.56
CA ASP A 647 22.93 -34.40 14.78
C ASP A 647 22.22 -34.77 13.48
N ILE A 648 22.68 -34.17 12.38
CA ILE A 648 22.07 -34.36 11.06
C ILE A 648 22.81 -35.37 10.18
N SER A 649 23.84 -36.05 10.71
CA SER A 649 24.71 -36.97 9.93
C SER A 649 23.94 -38.15 9.33
N SER A 650 22.88 -38.59 10.00
CA SER A 650 22.01 -39.70 9.59
C SER A 650 20.67 -39.26 8.99
N MET A 651 20.41 -37.96 8.89
CA MET A 651 19.14 -37.43 8.41
C MET A 651 19.14 -37.23 6.89
N ASP A 652 18.10 -37.73 6.22
CA ASP A 652 17.80 -37.32 4.84
C ASP A 652 17.22 -35.89 4.78
N THR A 653 17.12 -35.32 3.57
CA THR A 653 16.63 -33.93 3.38
C THR A 653 15.22 -33.75 3.93
N LYS A 654 14.34 -34.75 3.80
CA LYS A 654 12.97 -34.70 4.31
C LYS A 654 12.92 -34.57 5.84
N ASN A 655 13.70 -35.36 6.57
CA ASN A 655 13.78 -35.26 8.02
C ASN A 655 14.42 -33.94 8.47
N LYS A 656 15.42 -33.44 7.73
CA LYS A 656 16.04 -32.12 8.00
C LYS A 656 15.03 -30.98 7.82
N LEU A 657 14.23 -31.02 6.76
CA LEU A 657 13.13 -30.09 6.51
C LEU A 657 12.13 -30.07 7.67
N SER A 658 11.68 -31.25 8.10
CA SER A 658 10.73 -31.36 9.22
C SER A 658 11.30 -30.79 10.53
N ALA A 659 12.56 -31.08 10.84
CA ALA A 659 13.23 -30.55 12.04
C ALA A 659 13.38 -29.02 11.98
N LEU A 660 13.73 -28.48 10.81
CA LEU A 660 13.86 -27.04 10.61
C LEU A 660 12.51 -26.33 10.73
N ARG A 661 11.43 -26.92 10.18
CA ARG A 661 10.06 -26.41 10.29
C ARG A 661 9.63 -26.20 11.72
N GLU A 662 9.73 -27.25 12.54
CA GLU A 662 9.35 -27.20 13.95
C GLU A 662 10.05 -26.04 14.68
N LYS A 663 11.36 -25.89 14.50
CA LYS A 663 12.12 -24.83 15.19
C LYS A 663 11.82 -23.43 14.71
N ARG A 664 11.58 -23.24 13.41
CA ARG A 664 11.28 -21.91 12.87
C ARG A 664 9.86 -21.46 13.20
N GLU A 665 8.89 -22.37 13.19
CA GLU A 665 7.51 -22.08 13.64
C GLU A 665 7.48 -21.75 15.14
N ASP A 666 8.19 -22.52 15.99
CA ASP A 666 8.34 -22.20 17.43
C ASP A 666 8.99 -20.83 17.66
N GLN A 667 10.02 -20.48 16.89
CA GLN A 667 10.66 -19.17 16.98
C GLN A 667 9.69 -18.02 16.63
N TYR A 668 8.81 -18.23 15.65
CA TYR A 668 7.80 -17.25 15.29
C TYR A 668 6.70 -17.10 16.36
N GLU A 669 6.24 -18.19 16.98
CA GLU A 669 5.29 -18.12 18.09
C GLU A 669 5.85 -17.34 19.30
N LYS A 670 7.13 -17.54 19.62
CA LYS A 670 7.85 -16.77 20.65
C LYS A 670 7.94 -15.28 20.30
N LEU A 671 8.17 -14.95 19.02
CA LEU A 671 8.18 -13.57 18.56
C LEU A 671 6.82 -12.91 18.76
N LYS A 672 5.71 -13.59 18.43
CA LYS A 672 4.36 -13.06 18.64
C LYS A 672 4.11 -12.70 20.09
N ASP A 673 4.48 -13.57 21.02
CA ASP A 673 4.33 -13.32 22.46
C ASP A 673 5.11 -12.07 22.90
N ALA A 674 6.39 -11.98 22.50
CA ALA A 674 7.26 -10.86 22.85
C ALA A 674 6.78 -9.51 22.29
N VAL A 675 6.17 -9.51 21.09
CA VAL A 675 5.61 -8.30 20.47
C VAL A 675 4.25 -7.94 21.07
N TYR A 676 3.39 -8.90 21.36
CA TYR A 676 2.10 -8.65 22.01
C TYR A 676 2.27 -8.02 23.38
N GLU A 677 3.21 -8.52 24.18
CA GLU A 677 3.53 -7.94 25.48
C GLU A 677 3.92 -6.46 25.35
N ARG A 678 4.85 -6.14 24.43
CA ARG A 678 5.29 -4.76 24.17
C ARG A 678 4.16 -3.83 23.71
N ARG A 679 3.25 -4.34 22.88
CA ARG A 679 2.07 -3.59 22.42
C ARG A 679 0.98 -3.46 23.49
N GLY A 680 1.15 -4.08 24.66
CA GLY A 680 0.13 -4.12 25.71
C GLY A 680 -1.09 -4.93 25.30
N TRP A 681 -0.88 -6.06 24.62
CA TRP A 681 -1.89 -6.98 24.13
C TRP A 681 -1.88 -8.28 24.94
N THR A 682 -3.02 -8.97 24.96
CA THR A 682 -3.14 -10.32 25.52
C THR A 682 -2.39 -11.35 24.64
N LYS A 683 -2.18 -12.56 25.14
CA LYS A 683 -1.61 -13.68 24.34
C LYS A 683 -2.45 -14.05 23.10
N LYS A 684 -3.73 -13.65 23.09
CA LYS A 684 -4.63 -13.77 21.93
C LYS A 684 -4.42 -12.65 20.89
N GLY A 685 -3.49 -11.73 21.10
CA GLY A 685 -3.20 -10.61 20.20
C GLY A 685 -4.27 -9.50 20.26
N ILE A 686 -4.95 -9.33 21.39
CA ILE A 686 -6.02 -8.34 21.58
C ILE A 686 -5.55 -7.25 22.54
N PRO A 687 -5.69 -5.95 22.22
CA PRO A 687 -5.36 -4.86 23.16
C PRO A 687 -6.04 -5.02 24.52
N THR A 688 -5.32 -4.77 25.61
CA THR A 688 -5.87 -4.86 26.97
C THR A 688 -6.73 -3.64 27.34
N VAL A 689 -7.58 -3.76 28.35
CA VAL A 689 -8.34 -2.64 28.93
C VAL A 689 -7.41 -1.52 29.41
N ASN A 690 -6.28 -1.87 30.03
CA ASN A 690 -5.28 -0.89 30.46
C ASN A 690 -4.70 -0.10 29.27
N THR A 691 -4.40 -0.78 28.17
CA THR A 691 -3.90 -0.15 26.95
C THR A 691 -4.92 0.82 26.35
N VAL A 692 -6.18 0.42 26.19
CA VAL A 692 -7.20 1.31 25.58
C VAL A 692 -7.51 2.52 26.47
N LYS A 693 -7.53 2.36 27.80
CA LYS A 693 -7.71 3.47 28.75
C LYS A 693 -6.52 4.43 28.73
N ARG A 694 -5.29 3.91 28.76
CA ARG A 694 -4.06 4.73 28.64
C ARG A 694 -4.06 5.55 27.36
N LEU A 695 -4.51 4.97 26.26
CA LEU A 695 -4.59 5.62 24.96
C LEU A 695 -5.83 6.51 24.81
N GLY A 696 -6.78 6.47 25.74
CA GLY A 696 -8.05 7.20 25.71
C GLY A 696 -8.88 6.88 24.46
N ILE A 697 -8.91 5.60 24.07
CA ILE A 697 -9.76 5.04 23.00
C ILE A 697 -10.78 4.07 23.59
N ASP A 698 -11.06 4.15 24.89
CA ASP A 698 -12.01 3.35 25.65
C ASP A 698 -13.47 3.79 25.42
N PHE A 699 -13.83 4.04 24.16
CA PHE A 699 -15.21 4.33 23.79
C PHE A 699 -16.13 3.15 24.19
N PRO A 700 -17.41 3.40 24.53
CA PRO A 700 -18.31 2.33 25.00
C PRO A 700 -18.36 1.10 24.08
N GLU A 701 -18.47 1.31 22.77
CA GLU A 701 -18.48 0.21 21.78
C GLU A 701 -17.17 -0.58 21.77
N ILE A 702 -16.02 0.08 21.95
CA ILE A 702 -14.72 -0.60 22.05
C ILE A 702 -14.67 -1.47 23.30
N MET A 703 -15.13 -0.96 24.44
CA MET A 703 -15.17 -1.73 25.69
C MET A 703 -16.11 -2.95 25.57
N GLU A 704 -17.23 -2.81 24.87
CA GLU A 704 -18.12 -3.94 24.57
C GLU A 704 -17.46 -4.99 23.68
N ILE A 705 -16.72 -4.57 22.65
CA ILE A 705 -15.99 -5.48 21.75
C ILE A 705 -14.91 -6.24 22.52
N LEU A 706 -14.15 -5.57 23.39
CA LEU A 706 -13.14 -6.21 24.23
C LEU A 706 -13.76 -7.25 25.15
N LYS A 707 -14.85 -6.89 25.85
CA LYS A 707 -15.57 -7.82 26.73
C LYS A 707 -16.11 -9.04 25.98
N LYS A 708 -16.70 -8.85 24.79
CA LYS A 708 -17.17 -9.95 23.92
C LYS A 708 -16.05 -10.90 23.50
N ASN A 709 -14.80 -10.43 23.47
CA ASN A 709 -13.63 -11.23 23.13
C ASN A 709 -12.83 -11.71 24.37
N GLY A 710 -13.43 -11.60 25.57
CA GLY A 710 -12.84 -12.12 26.81
C GLY A 710 -11.69 -11.27 27.36
N VAL A 711 -11.73 -9.95 27.14
CA VAL A 711 -10.79 -8.98 27.74
C VAL A 711 -11.58 -8.08 28.67
N GLU A 712 -11.34 -8.19 29.98
CA GLU A 712 -12.02 -7.45 31.05
C GLU A 712 -11.08 -6.48 31.78
#